data_AF-A0A1Y6LP34-F1
#
_entry.id   AF-A0A1Y6LP34-F1
#
_cell.length_a   1.000
_cell.length_b   1.000
_cell.length_c   1.000
_cell.angle_alpha   90.00
_cell.angle_beta   90.00
_cell.angle_gamma   90.00
#
_symmetry.space_group_name_H-M   'P 1'
#
loop_
_entity.id
_entity.type
_entity.pdbx_description
1 polymer ?
#
loop_
_entity_poly.entity_id
_entity_poly.type
_entity_poly.pdbx_seq_one_letter_code
_entity_poly.pdbx_strand_id
1 'polypeptide(L)'
;MKVVRVVGYHQDLKLEEAEQPKVTSPLDVIVKIGAAGVCRTDLHILEGQWAEKSGVKLPYTIGHENAGWIHEIGDAVNGLKVGDAVILHPLVTCGLCRACRFGDDVHCEASAFPGIDSDGGYAEYLKTTARSVIKLDPKLEPADVAALADAGLTAYHAVAKAARVLRPGEVVVMIGAGGLGHIGIQVMKAISGATLVVIDQNPDALALAKKLGADHVIQSKEDGSFVKEVQDLTGGKGAEAVIDFVAEGGSTATGVKMLRRAGNYYVVGYGENLNIPTIDIISTEINFIGNLVGSYNDLAELMVLAAQGKVVLHTSKYKLDDFQQAIDDLSAGKLIMADNEVKSKASAEQEDKALAEQQENEEEGEEGEEDGEEETAADGAPSKKKRKPRKKKKATSDDTAVARQDQPRASAQDIQALLQQLAVSQANPKEGKKPEDYKFWNTQPVPKFREPNLLQTTDGGEGESLAEGPILPPAVCKKVAKPELEKLVDGFEWCGIDLEDKEELQEFYDLLYNHYVEDTEGSFRFNYSKEFLAWALKPPGWTKECHIGVRTKTGDDGKKGKLVASIAGIPVSLTVRGKQVDACEINFLAIHRKLRNKRLAPVLIKEVTRRYYLNGIYQALYTAGTLLPTPVSTCRYYHRSLDWEHLYKNGFSHLPPHSSELRMKLKYKLEDKTALKGLRPMKPADIPAVKELLSRYNERFHLRQNFTEEDVAHYLCSDISKGVVWSYVVEEKGKITDFISYYLLESTVLKSSNKRETIRAAYLYYYASDSAFPSSTSKAPSNSTQNALQARLQLLVHDALILAKKDDFHVFNALTLLDNPLFLKEQKFEPGDGKLHYYLFNWRTESLNGGVDERNQIDVTKMGGVGVVML
;
A
#
# COMPACT_ATOMS: atom_id res chain seq x y z
N MET A 1 -11.21 -36.84 4.57
CA MET A 1 -10.29 -36.70 3.43
C MET A 1 -9.11 -35.90 3.91
N LYS A 2 -7.90 -36.30 3.53
CA LYS A 2 -6.68 -35.59 3.88
C LYS A 2 -6.63 -34.24 3.16
N VAL A 3 -6.28 -33.20 3.90
CA VAL A 3 -6.07 -31.82 3.40
C VAL A 3 -4.87 -31.17 4.07
N VAL A 4 -4.13 -30.33 3.35
CA VAL A 4 -3.05 -29.49 3.87
C VAL A 4 -3.55 -28.07 4.03
N ARG A 5 -3.48 -27.54 5.24
CA ARG A 5 -4.11 -26.28 5.62
C ARG A 5 -3.13 -25.21 6.08
N VAL A 6 -3.43 -23.98 5.69
CA VAL A 6 -2.88 -22.78 6.33
C VAL A 6 -3.69 -22.54 7.58
N VAL A 7 -3.09 -22.77 8.75
CA VAL A 7 -3.74 -22.54 10.06
C VAL A 7 -3.41 -21.18 10.67
N GLY A 8 -2.36 -20.54 10.15
CA GLY A 8 -1.88 -19.22 10.53
C GLY A 8 -0.80 -18.76 9.55
N TYR A 9 -0.62 -17.46 9.39
CA TYR A 9 0.50 -16.90 8.63
C TYR A 9 1.79 -17.01 9.45
N HIS A 10 2.93 -17.17 8.76
CA HIS A 10 4.25 -17.44 9.33
C HIS A 10 4.31 -18.69 10.22
N GLN A 11 3.45 -19.67 9.92
CA GLN A 11 3.41 -20.96 10.60
C GLN A 11 3.47 -22.08 9.56
N ASP A 12 3.98 -23.24 9.99
CA ASP A 12 4.01 -24.43 9.15
C ASP A 12 2.59 -24.88 8.77
N LEU A 13 2.47 -25.43 7.57
CA LEU A 13 1.24 -26.03 7.09
C LEU A 13 0.89 -27.26 7.94
N LYS A 14 -0.40 -27.56 8.06
CA LYS A 14 -0.87 -28.74 8.80
C LYS A 14 -1.66 -29.69 7.92
N LEU A 15 -1.31 -30.97 8.00
CA LEU A 15 -2.13 -32.06 7.47
C LEU A 15 -3.27 -32.35 8.44
N GLU A 16 -4.51 -32.25 7.97
CA GLU A 16 -5.74 -32.49 8.74
C GLU A 16 -6.71 -33.38 7.96
N GLU A 17 -7.69 -33.94 8.67
CA GLU A 17 -8.86 -34.57 8.06
C GLU A 17 -10.00 -33.55 7.92
N ALA A 18 -10.60 -33.48 6.73
CA ALA A 18 -11.77 -32.66 6.44
C ALA A 18 -12.91 -33.49 5.80
N GLU A 19 -14.11 -32.93 5.81
CA GLU A 19 -15.24 -33.51 5.07
C GLU A 19 -14.98 -33.44 3.56
N GLN A 20 -15.32 -34.51 2.85
CA GLN A 20 -15.26 -34.51 1.39
C GLN A 20 -16.30 -33.52 0.84
N PRO A 21 -15.96 -32.66 -0.15
CA PRO A 21 -16.92 -31.78 -0.78
C PRO A 21 -18.05 -32.60 -1.43
N LYS A 22 -19.22 -31.97 -1.55
CA LYS A 22 -20.39 -32.54 -2.22
C LYS A 22 -20.89 -31.58 -3.29
N VAL A 23 -21.51 -32.12 -4.34
CA VAL A 23 -22.19 -31.32 -5.34
C VAL A 23 -23.35 -30.58 -4.67
N THR A 24 -23.34 -29.25 -4.79
CA THR A 24 -24.34 -28.35 -4.19
C THR A 24 -25.10 -27.52 -5.22
N SER A 25 -24.57 -27.41 -6.43
CA SER A 25 -25.12 -26.68 -7.56
C SER A 25 -25.13 -27.56 -8.82
N PRO A 26 -26.09 -27.38 -9.75
CA PRO A 26 -26.16 -28.17 -10.98
C PRO A 26 -24.92 -28.11 -11.88
N LEU A 27 -24.05 -27.10 -11.70
CA LEU A 27 -22.81 -26.91 -12.47
C LEU A 27 -21.54 -27.27 -11.70
N ASP A 28 -21.67 -27.73 -10.45
CA ASP A 28 -20.52 -28.14 -9.65
C ASP A 28 -19.85 -29.39 -10.28
N VAL A 29 -18.52 -29.45 -10.16
CA VAL A 29 -17.71 -30.61 -10.51
C VAL A 29 -16.77 -30.87 -9.35
N ILE A 30 -16.73 -32.11 -8.87
CA ILE A 30 -15.75 -32.56 -7.88
C ILE A 30 -14.68 -33.35 -8.61
N VAL A 31 -13.42 -32.99 -8.38
CA VAL A 31 -12.26 -33.65 -8.96
C VAL A 31 -11.49 -34.34 -7.84
N LYS A 32 -11.20 -35.63 -8.03
CA LYS A 32 -10.21 -36.35 -7.25
C LYS A 32 -8.84 -35.88 -7.72
N ILE A 33 -8.10 -35.17 -6.86
CA ILE A 33 -6.83 -34.57 -7.22
C ILE A 33 -5.80 -35.67 -7.50
N GLY A 34 -5.17 -35.60 -8.67
CA GLY A 34 -4.06 -36.46 -9.05
C GLY A 34 -2.71 -35.84 -8.70
N ALA A 35 -2.58 -34.53 -8.86
CA ALA A 35 -1.51 -33.73 -8.30
C ALA A 35 -1.92 -32.26 -8.17
N ALA A 36 -1.22 -31.56 -7.29
CA ALA A 36 -1.22 -30.12 -7.19
C ALA A 36 0.22 -29.61 -7.31
N GLY A 37 0.45 -28.57 -8.11
CA GLY A 37 1.76 -27.94 -8.23
C GLY A 37 2.11 -27.07 -7.01
N VAL A 38 3.41 -26.87 -6.79
CA VAL A 38 3.96 -26.08 -5.68
C VAL A 38 4.56 -24.82 -6.26
N CYS A 39 3.90 -23.69 -6.02
CA CYS A 39 4.20 -22.41 -6.63
C CYS A 39 4.83 -21.47 -5.60
N ARG A 40 5.64 -20.50 -6.06
CA ARG A 40 6.20 -19.45 -5.20
C ARG A 40 5.08 -18.66 -4.49
N THR A 41 3.91 -18.56 -5.12
CA THR A 41 2.71 -17.96 -4.52
C THR A 41 2.30 -18.67 -3.22
N ASP A 42 2.49 -19.99 -3.09
CA ASP A 42 2.17 -20.72 -1.86
C ASP A 42 3.07 -20.25 -0.69
N LEU A 43 4.36 -19.94 -0.95
CA LEU A 43 5.24 -19.31 0.04
C LEU A 43 4.77 -17.91 0.40
N HIS A 44 4.37 -17.09 -0.58
CA HIS A 44 3.88 -15.74 -0.31
C HIS A 44 2.54 -15.73 0.46
N ILE A 45 1.72 -16.77 0.30
CA ILE A 45 0.54 -16.99 1.14
C ILE A 45 0.97 -17.25 2.58
N LEU A 46 1.92 -18.17 2.81
CA LEU A 46 2.43 -18.47 4.14
C LEU A 46 3.11 -17.27 4.80
N GLU A 47 3.82 -16.45 4.03
CA GLU A 47 4.43 -15.19 4.48
C GLU A 47 3.41 -14.06 4.71
N GLY A 48 2.11 -14.31 4.52
CA GLY A 48 1.05 -13.34 4.78
C GLY A 48 0.89 -12.25 3.73
N GLN A 49 1.63 -12.28 2.62
CA GLN A 49 1.56 -11.26 1.57
C GLN A 49 0.18 -11.24 0.87
N TRP A 50 -0.48 -12.40 0.80
CA TRP A 50 -1.81 -12.57 0.24
C TRP A 50 -2.94 -12.45 1.27
N ALA A 51 -2.62 -12.30 2.56
CA ALA A 51 -3.62 -12.32 3.64
C ALA A 51 -4.73 -11.27 3.44
N GLU A 52 -4.32 -10.04 3.17
CA GLU A 52 -5.24 -8.92 2.96
C GLU A 52 -5.96 -8.99 1.61
N LYS A 53 -5.30 -9.54 0.58
CA LYS A 53 -5.84 -9.59 -0.79
C LYS A 53 -6.84 -10.72 -0.99
N SER A 54 -6.57 -11.90 -0.41
CA SER A 54 -7.43 -13.08 -0.50
C SER A 54 -8.69 -12.95 0.34
N GLY A 55 -8.61 -12.27 1.51
CA GLY A 55 -9.73 -12.20 2.45
C GLY A 55 -10.18 -13.57 2.99
N VAL A 56 -9.37 -14.61 2.79
CA VAL A 56 -9.71 -15.98 3.15
C VAL A 56 -9.71 -16.16 4.67
N LYS A 57 -10.69 -16.91 5.17
CA LYS A 57 -10.77 -17.24 6.60
C LYS A 57 -9.92 -18.47 6.88
N LEU A 58 -8.96 -18.34 7.79
CA LEU A 58 -8.17 -19.48 8.27
C LEU A 58 -8.98 -20.33 9.28
N PRO A 59 -8.78 -21.67 9.32
CA PRO A 59 -7.93 -22.43 8.39
C PRO A 59 -8.63 -22.71 7.06
N TYR A 60 -7.85 -22.77 5.98
CA TYR A 60 -8.30 -23.19 4.66
C TYR A 60 -7.25 -24.07 3.98
N THR A 61 -7.69 -24.83 2.99
CA THR A 61 -6.85 -25.73 2.19
C THR A 61 -6.10 -24.95 1.12
N ILE A 62 -4.78 -25.09 1.05
CA ILE A 62 -3.93 -24.41 0.04
C ILE A 62 -3.82 -25.25 -1.25
N GLY A 63 -3.16 -24.73 -2.28
CA GLY A 63 -2.85 -25.45 -3.52
C GLY A 63 -3.74 -25.04 -4.69
N HIS A 64 -3.19 -24.28 -5.63
CA HIS A 64 -3.96 -23.63 -6.69
C HIS A 64 -3.66 -24.15 -8.11
N GLU A 65 -2.70 -25.07 -8.24
CA GLU A 65 -2.26 -25.65 -9.50
C GLU A 65 -2.76 -27.09 -9.68
N ASN A 66 -4.01 -27.29 -10.08
CA ASN A 66 -4.70 -28.56 -9.85
C ASN A 66 -5.02 -29.36 -11.12
N ALA A 67 -4.75 -30.67 -11.10
CA ALA A 67 -5.20 -31.63 -12.11
C ALA A 67 -5.61 -32.96 -11.46
N GLY A 68 -6.54 -33.70 -12.07
CA GLY A 68 -7.02 -34.96 -11.53
C GLY A 68 -8.07 -35.65 -12.39
N TRP A 69 -8.94 -36.42 -11.75
CA TRP A 69 -10.05 -37.12 -12.42
C TRP A 69 -11.39 -36.67 -11.86
N ILE A 70 -12.37 -36.47 -12.74
CA ILE A 70 -13.73 -36.14 -12.32
C ILE A 70 -14.27 -37.26 -11.43
N HIS A 71 -14.66 -36.91 -10.22
CA HIS A 71 -15.24 -37.82 -9.23
C HIS A 71 -16.77 -37.76 -9.23
N GLU A 72 -17.34 -36.55 -9.28
CA GLU A 72 -18.78 -36.30 -9.22
C GLU A 72 -19.11 -35.04 -10.03
N ILE A 73 -20.32 -34.97 -10.60
CA ILE A 73 -20.80 -33.83 -11.39
C ILE A 73 -22.25 -33.50 -11.05
N GLY A 74 -22.62 -32.22 -11.12
CA GLY A 74 -24.02 -31.79 -11.03
C GLY A 74 -24.84 -32.11 -12.28
N ASP A 75 -26.16 -32.13 -12.11
CA ASP A 75 -27.11 -32.60 -13.13
C ASP A 75 -27.15 -31.75 -14.42
N ALA A 76 -26.63 -30.52 -14.39
CA ALA A 76 -26.56 -29.64 -15.57
C ALA A 76 -25.18 -29.65 -16.27
N VAL A 77 -24.22 -30.42 -15.77
CA VAL A 77 -22.91 -30.58 -16.40
C VAL A 77 -23.04 -31.45 -17.64
N ASN A 78 -22.67 -30.90 -18.79
CA ASN A 78 -22.70 -31.57 -20.09
C ASN A 78 -21.28 -31.66 -20.67
N GLY A 79 -21.01 -32.68 -21.48
CA GLY A 79 -19.72 -32.84 -22.19
C GLY A 79 -18.55 -33.39 -21.34
N LEU A 80 -18.78 -33.62 -20.04
CA LEU A 80 -17.83 -34.20 -19.10
C LEU A 80 -18.46 -35.45 -18.44
N LYS A 81 -17.65 -36.44 -18.06
CA LYS A 81 -18.11 -37.63 -17.32
C LYS A 81 -17.17 -37.96 -16.17
N VAL A 82 -17.72 -38.64 -15.16
CA VAL A 82 -16.93 -39.25 -14.07
C VAL A 82 -15.83 -40.14 -14.66
N GLY A 83 -14.61 -39.99 -14.15
CA GLY A 83 -13.40 -40.67 -14.60
C GLY A 83 -12.62 -39.94 -15.69
N ASP A 84 -13.13 -38.87 -16.28
CA ASP A 84 -12.35 -38.05 -17.23
C ASP A 84 -11.15 -37.40 -16.52
N ALA A 85 -9.96 -37.51 -17.11
CA ALA A 85 -8.77 -36.78 -16.69
C ALA A 85 -8.88 -35.31 -17.10
N VAL A 86 -8.61 -34.40 -16.16
CA VAL A 86 -8.84 -32.96 -16.31
C VAL A 86 -7.74 -32.13 -15.65
N ILE A 87 -7.49 -30.96 -16.22
CA ILE A 87 -6.76 -29.86 -15.58
C ILE A 87 -7.74 -28.74 -15.26
N LEU A 88 -7.51 -28.05 -14.15
CA LEU A 88 -8.38 -27.01 -13.66
C LEU A 88 -7.82 -25.65 -14.01
N HIS A 89 -8.63 -24.84 -14.68
CA HIS A 89 -8.38 -23.41 -14.74
C HIS A 89 -8.47 -22.84 -13.31
N PRO A 90 -7.46 -22.10 -12.84
CA PRO A 90 -7.33 -21.73 -11.43
C PRO A 90 -8.44 -20.81 -10.94
N LEU A 91 -9.01 -19.96 -11.82
CA LEU A 91 -10.19 -19.18 -11.47
C LEU A 91 -11.49 -19.93 -11.78
N VAL A 92 -12.36 -19.99 -10.78
CA VAL A 92 -13.78 -20.29 -10.90
C VAL A 92 -14.53 -19.02 -11.24
N THR A 93 -15.17 -18.97 -12.40
CA THR A 93 -15.73 -17.72 -12.96
C THR A 93 -17.23 -17.81 -13.23
N CYS A 94 -17.93 -16.66 -13.20
CA CYS A 94 -19.40 -16.63 -13.27
C CYS A 94 -20.01 -16.94 -14.64
N GLY A 95 -19.29 -16.69 -15.74
CA GLY A 95 -19.74 -16.98 -17.11
C GLY A 95 -20.72 -15.97 -17.69
N LEU A 96 -21.14 -14.99 -16.89
CA LEU A 96 -22.20 -14.06 -17.24
C LEU A 96 -21.71 -12.63 -17.47
N CYS A 97 -20.64 -12.22 -16.77
CA CYS A 97 -20.08 -10.87 -16.87
C CYS A 97 -19.43 -10.61 -18.24
N ARG A 98 -19.17 -9.33 -18.53
CA ARG A 98 -18.58 -8.91 -19.82
C ARG A 98 -17.24 -9.58 -20.10
N ALA A 99 -16.39 -9.69 -19.08
CA ALA A 99 -15.08 -10.33 -19.20
C ALA A 99 -15.21 -11.81 -19.61
N CYS A 100 -16.01 -12.60 -18.88
CA CYS A 100 -16.28 -13.99 -19.25
C CYS A 100 -16.90 -14.14 -20.66
N ARG A 101 -17.82 -13.25 -21.05
CA ARG A 101 -18.41 -13.29 -22.41
C ARG A 101 -17.42 -12.92 -23.51
N PHE A 102 -16.34 -12.22 -23.17
CA PHE A 102 -15.25 -11.89 -24.09
C PHE A 102 -14.17 -12.98 -24.15
N GLY A 103 -14.25 -14.01 -23.28
CA GLY A 103 -13.19 -15.00 -23.09
C GLY A 103 -12.01 -14.49 -22.26
N ASP A 104 -12.20 -13.38 -21.54
CA ASP A 104 -11.22 -12.77 -20.64
C ASP A 104 -11.53 -13.18 -19.19
N ASP A 105 -11.52 -14.49 -18.94
CA ASP A 105 -11.97 -15.07 -17.66
C ASP A 105 -11.19 -14.54 -16.45
N VAL A 106 -9.96 -14.06 -16.66
CA VAL A 106 -9.07 -13.54 -15.61
C VAL A 106 -9.58 -12.25 -14.97
N HIS A 107 -10.44 -11.51 -15.67
CA HIS A 107 -11.07 -10.27 -15.16
C HIS A 107 -12.54 -10.48 -14.76
N CYS A 108 -12.92 -11.73 -14.44
CA CYS A 108 -14.27 -12.02 -13.99
C CYS A 108 -14.63 -11.28 -12.70
N GLU A 109 -15.73 -10.50 -12.75
CA GLU A 109 -16.23 -9.69 -11.62
C GLU A 109 -16.74 -10.53 -10.43
N ALA A 110 -17.08 -11.79 -10.67
CA ALA A 110 -17.56 -12.73 -9.66
C ALA A 110 -16.80 -14.05 -9.81
N SER A 111 -15.58 -14.06 -9.30
CA SER A 111 -14.67 -15.20 -9.33
C SER A 111 -14.27 -15.67 -7.94
N ALA A 112 -13.78 -16.91 -7.87
CA ALA A 112 -13.06 -17.48 -6.73
C ALA A 112 -11.80 -18.16 -7.26
N PHE A 113 -10.75 -18.20 -6.45
CA PHE A 113 -9.45 -18.78 -6.76
C PHE A 113 -9.10 -19.85 -5.72
N PRO A 114 -9.54 -21.10 -5.93
CA PRO A 114 -9.23 -22.23 -5.05
C PRO A 114 -7.72 -22.35 -4.77
N GLY A 115 -7.38 -22.42 -3.49
CA GLY A 115 -5.99 -22.45 -3.01
C GLY A 115 -5.40 -21.07 -2.69
N ILE A 116 -6.12 -19.98 -3.00
CA ILE A 116 -5.74 -18.60 -2.63
C ILE A 116 -6.83 -17.95 -1.75
N ASP A 117 -8.07 -17.88 -2.23
CA ASP A 117 -9.20 -17.22 -1.53
C ASP A 117 -10.28 -18.19 -1.02
N SER A 118 -10.11 -19.47 -1.33
CA SER A 118 -11.04 -20.56 -1.05
C SER A 118 -10.29 -21.89 -0.98
N ASP A 119 -10.92 -22.96 -0.49
CA ASP A 119 -10.27 -24.27 -0.36
C ASP A 119 -9.72 -24.79 -1.71
N GLY A 120 -8.41 -25.07 -1.72
CA GLY A 120 -7.63 -25.56 -2.85
C GLY A 120 -7.41 -27.06 -2.88
N GLY A 121 -6.46 -27.48 -3.72
CA GLY A 121 -6.23 -28.88 -4.09
C GLY A 121 -5.01 -29.55 -3.47
N TYR A 122 -4.40 -29.00 -2.41
CA TYR A 122 -3.58 -29.83 -1.50
C TYR A 122 -4.50 -30.71 -0.64
N ALA A 123 -5.32 -31.51 -1.31
CA ALA A 123 -6.42 -32.30 -0.79
C ALA A 123 -6.66 -33.49 -1.70
N GLU A 124 -7.35 -34.52 -1.19
CA GLU A 124 -7.75 -35.65 -2.04
C GLU A 124 -8.85 -35.29 -3.04
N TYR A 125 -9.71 -34.32 -2.72
CA TYR A 125 -10.81 -33.86 -3.57
C TYR A 125 -10.96 -32.34 -3.53
N LEU A 126 -11.27 -31.75 -4.69
CA LEU A 126 -11.54 -30.33 -4.85
C LEU A 126 -12.87 -30.11 -5.56
N LYS A 127 -13.67 -29.16 -5.07
CA LYS A 127 -14.88 -28.69 -5.74
C LYS A 127 -14.55 -27.50 -6.64
N THR A 128 -15.00 -27.55 -7.89
CA THR A 128 -14.94 -26.47 -8.87
C THR A 128 -16.24 -26.43 -9.65
N THR A 129 -16.26 -25.76 -10.81
CA THR A 129 -17.41 -25.72 -11.71
C THR A 129 -17.03 -26.22 -13.10
N ALA A 130 -18.01 -26.69 -13.87
CA ALA A 130 -17.79 -27.15 -15.24
C ALA A 130 -17.10 -26.13 -16.16
N ARG A 131 -17.17 -24.82 -15.84
CA ARG A 131 -16.50 -23.75 -16.60
C ARG A 131 -15.00 -23.66 -16.39
N SER A 132 -14.48 -24.25 -15.31
CA SER A 132 -13.06 -24.22 -14.97
C SER A 132 -12.38 -25.56 -15.25
N VAL A 133 -13.03 -26.46 -15.99
CA VAL A 133 -12.54 -27.81 -16.25
C VAL A 133 -12.14 -27.92 -17.72
N ILE A 134 -10.90 -28.35 -17.96
CA ILE A 134 -10.40 -28.68 -19.29
C ILE A 134 -10.08 -30.17 -19.30
N LYS A 135 -10.70 -30.89 -20.24
CA LYS A 135 -10.42 -32.32 -20.44
C LYS A 135 -9.03 -32.50 -21.04
N LEU A 136 -8.24 -33.38 -20.44
CA LEU A 136 -6.90 -33.72 -20.91
C LEU A 136 -6.97 -34.67 -22.11
N ASP A 137 -5.99 -34.54 -23.01
CA ASP A 137 -5.71 -35.57 -24.02
C ASP A 137 -5.31 -36.88 -23.30
N PRO A 138 -5.74 -38.06 -23.76
CA PRO A 138 -5.40 -39.33 -23.13
C PRO A 138 -3.91 -39.63 -22.98
N LYS A 139 -3.03 -38.91 -23.70
CA LYS A 139 -1.57 -39.01 -23.55
C LYS A 139 -1.01 -38.25 -22.35
N LEU A 140 -1.81 -37.39 -21.72
CA LEU A 140 -1.39 -36.55 -20.60
C LEU A 140 -1.90 -37.11 -19.29
N GLU A 141 -0.98 -37.33 -18.36
CA GLU A 141 -1.31 -37.71 -16.99
C GLU A 141 -1.44 -36.47 -16.10
N PRO A 142 -2.46 -36.37 -15.22
CA PRO A 142 -2.66 -35.21 -14.36
C PRO A 142 -1.42 -34.79 -13.57
N ALA A 143 -0.66 -35.75 -13.05
CA ALA A 143 0.54 -35.49 -12.27
C ALA A 143 1.68 -34.82 -13.06
N ASP A 144 1.69 -34.97 -14.37
CA ASP A 144 2.73 -34.42 -15.25
C ASP A 144 2.39 -33.02 -15.77
N VAL A 145 1.14 -32.58 -15.59
CA VAL A 145 0.63 -31.29 -16.11
C VAL A 145 0.05 -30.37 -15.05
N ALA A 146 -0.09 -30.80 -13.79
CA ALA A 146 -0.71 -30.01 -12.74
C ALA A 146 -0.12 -28.60 -12.61
N ALA A 147 1.21 -28.46 -12.66
CA ALA A 147 1.88 -27.15 -12.59
C ALA A 147 1.63 -26.26 -13.82
N LEU A 148 1.12 -26.81 -14.94
CA LEU A 148 0.69 -25.99 -16.08
C LEU A 148 -0.60 -25.21 -15.78
N ALA A 149 -1.34 -25.55 -14.72
CA ALA A 149 -2.59 -24.88 -14.37
C ALA A 149 -2.39 -23.41 -13.96
N ASP A 150 -1.26 -23.05 -13.34
CA ASP A 150 -0.91 -21.65 -13.04
C ASP A 150 0.45 -21.24 -13.61
N ALA A 151 1.57 -21.88 -13.22
CA ALA A 151 2.89 -21.52 -13.73
C ALA A 151 2.95 -21.60 -15.27
N GLY A 152 2.48 -22.69 -15.86
CA GLY A 152 2.45 -22.82 -17.31
C GLY A 152 1.46 -21.87 -17.98
N LEU A 153 0.27 -21.72 -17.40
CA LEU A 153 -0.76 -20.81 -17.89
C LEU A 153 -0.29 -19.35 -17.92
N THR A 154 0.35 -18.89 -16.85
CA THR A 154 0.92 -17.55 -16.73
C THR A 154 2.02 -17.32 -17.76
N ALA A 155 2.93 -18.30 -17.92
CA ALA A 155 3.99 -18.25 -18.92
C ALA A 155 3.41 -18.20 -20.35
N TYR A 156 2.44 -19.06 -20.65
CA TYR A 156 1.77 -19.08 -21.95
C TYR A 156 1.08 -17.75 -22.24
N HIS A 157 0.31 -17.22 -21.30
CA HIS A 157 -0.42 -15.97 -21.48
C HIS A 157 0.51 -14.79 -21.80
N ALA A 158 1.62 -14.65 -21.06
CA ALA A 158 2.63 -13.63 -21.34
C ALA A 158 3.26 -13.78 -22.72
N VAL A 159 3.67 -15.00 -23.06
CA VAL A 159 4.30 -15.30 -24.34
C VAL A 159 3.35 -15.13 -25.52
N ALA A 160 2.11 -15.60 -25.43
CA ALA A 160 1.09 -15.45 -26.47
C ALA A 160 0.77 -13.98 -26.73
N LYS A 161 0.71 -13.16 -25.66
CA LYS A 161 0.50 -11.71 -25.76
C LYS A 161 1.66 -11.01 -26.48
N ALA A 162 2.90 -11.42 -26.23
CA ALA A 162 4.07 -10.95 -26.95
C ALA A 162 4.11 -11.44 -28.40
N ALA A 163 3.82 -12.72 -28.64
CA ALA A 163 3.86 -13.34 -29.96
C ALA A 163 2.88 -12.66 -30.97
N ARG A 164 1.75 -12.11 -30.50
CA ARG A 164 0.79 -11.37 -31.36
C ARG A 164 1.43 -10.15 -32.06
N VAL A 165 2.41 -9.51 -31.43
CA VAL A 165 3.05 -8.30 -31.95
C VAL A 165 4.42 -8.58 -32.56
N LEU A 166 5.05 -9.70 -32.22
CA LEU A 166 6.35 -10.11 -32.78
C LEU A 166 6.23 -10.63 -34.23
N ARG A 167 7.32 -10.51 -34.99
CA ARG A 167 7.46 -10.97 -36.38
C ARG A 167 8.73 -11.83 -36.56
N PRO A 168 8.80 -12.69 -37.59
CA PRO A 168 10.02 -13.41 -37.90
C PRO A 168 11.21 -12.47 -38.09
N GLY A 169 12.33 -12.78 -37.44
CA GLY A 169 13.56 -11.96 -37.46
C GLY A 169 13.63 -10.87 -36.39
N GLU A 170 12.53 -10.60 -35.67
CA GLU A 170 12.55 -9.76 -34.47
C GLU A 170 13.11 -10.52 -33.27
N VAL A 171 13.57 -9.81 -32.25
CA VAL A 171 14.23 -10.34 -31.06
C VAL A 171 13.32 -10.18 -29.84
N VAL A 172 13.17 -11.27 -29.09
CA VAL A 172 12.56 -11.26 -27.76
C VAL A 172 13.58 -11.70 -26.72
N VAL A 173 13.65 -10.96 -25.63
CA VAL A 173 14.47 -11.28 -24.46
C VAL A 173 13.58 -11.85 -23.36
N MET A 174 13.96 -12.99 -22.78
CA MET A 174 13.35 -13.52 -21.58
C MET A 174 14.33 -13.44 -20.42
N ILE A 175 13.91 -12.82 -19.32
CA ILE A 175 14.69 -12.74 -18.08
C ILE A 175 14.15 -13.79 -17.11
N GLY A 176 15.04 -14.69 -16.67
CA GLY A 176 14.73 -15.82 -15.81
C GLY A 176 14.35 -17.08 -16.61
N ALA A 177 15.07 -18.17 -16.38
CA ALA A 177 14.86 -19.50 -16.95
C ALA A 177 14.40 -20.54 -15.90
N GLY A 178 13.89 -20.08 -14.75
CA GLY A 178 13.37 -20.92 -13.67
C GLY A 178 12.00 -21.56 -13.96
N GLY A 179 11.18 -21.73 -12.91
CA GLY A 179 9.89 -22.43 -12.96
C GLY A 179 8.94 -21.96 -14.08
N LEU A 180 8.73 -20.65 -14.24
CA LEU A 180 7.90 -20.13 -15.33
C LEU A 180 8.69 -19.96 -16.64
N GLY A 181 9.94 -19.52 -16.53
CA GLY A 181 10.80 -19.18 -17.67
C GLY A 181 11.04 -20.34 -18.61
N HIS A 182 11.33 -21.54 -18.09
CA HIS A 182 11.58 -22.73 -18.91
C HIS A 182 10.34 -23.17 -19.72
N ILE A 183 9.13 -22.89 -19.21
CA ILE A 183 7.87 -23.11 -19.95
C ILE A 183 7.72 -22.02 -21.02
N GLY A 184 7.95 -20.76 -20.66
CA GLY A 184 7.87 -19.63 -21.57
C GLY A 184 8.78 -19.79 -22.79
N ILE A 185 10.00 -20.30 -22.61
CA ILE A 185 10.97 -20.58 -23.68
C ILE A 185 10.38 -21.56 -24.71
N GLN A 186 9.83 -22.69 -24.22
CA GLN A 186 9.23 -23.71 -25.07
C GLN A 186 7.99 -23.18 -25.81
N VAL A 187 7.12 -22.45 -25.11
CA VAL A 187 5.94 -21.83 -25.73
C VAL A 187 6.36 -20.85 -26.82
N MET A 188 7.32 -19.96 -26.56
CA MET A 188 7.78 -18.98 -27.55
C MET A 188 8.36 -19.68 -28.77
N LYS A 189 9.15 -20.73 -28.57
CA LYS A 189 9.68 -21.54 -29.67
C LYS A 189 8.57 -22.24 -30.48
N ALA A 190 7.49 -22.66 -29.82
CA ALA A 190 6.39 -23.37 -30.45
C ALA A 190 5.46 -22.48 -31.27
N ILE A 191 5.26 -21.21 -30.87
CA ILE A 191 4.21 -20.34 -31.44
C ILE A 191 4.72 -19.09 -32.17
N SER A 192 6.02 -18.78 -32.08
CA SER A 192 6.62 -17.57 -32.68
C SER A 192 7.83 -17.90 -33.55
N GLY A 193 8.07 -17.05 -34.56
CA GLY A 193 9.29 -17.07 -35.37
C GLY A 193 10.36 -16.05 -34.94
N ALA A 194 10.19 -15.41 -33.78
CA ALA A 194 11.15 -14.46 -33.23
C ALA A 194 12.42 -15.17 -32.73
N THR A 195 13.55 -14.47 -32.79
CA THR A 195 14.81 -14.91 -32.19
C THR A 195 14.73 -14.76 -30.68
N LEU A 196 14.90 -15.87 -29.95
CA LEU A 196 14.77 -15.93 -28.51
C LEU A 196 16.14 -15.81 -27.81
N VAL A 197 16.31 -14.75 -27.02
CA VAL A 197 17.45 -14.53 -26.14
C VAL A 197 17.04 -14.76 -24.69
N VAL A 198 17.73 -15.64 -23.96
CA VAL A 198 17.43 -15.93 -22.55
C VAL A 198 18.55 -15.42 -21.65
N ILE A 199 18.17 -14.77 -20.55
CA ILE A 199 19.07 -14.23 -19.55
C ILE A 199 18.78 -14.86 -18.20
N ASP A 200 19.80 -15.38 -17.54
CA ASP A 200 19.72 -15.93 -16.19
C ASP A 200 21.09 -15.79 -15.47
N GLN A 201 21.09 -15.84 -14.14
CA GLN A 201 22.31 -15.82 -13.34
C GLN A 201 22.94 -17.22 -13.26
N ASN A 202 22.11 -18.27 -13.29
CA ASN A 202 22.51 -19.66 -13.11
C ASN A 202 22.93 -20.31 -14.44
N PRO A 203 24.19 -20.75 -14.59
CA PRO A 203 24.67 -21.44 -15.78
C PRO A 203 23.88 -22.71 -16.13
N ASP A 204 23.41 -23.46 -15.13
CA ASP A 204 22.64 -24.69 -15.36
C ASP A 204 21.27 -24.38 -15.96
N ALA A 205 20.63 -23.30 -15.48
CA ALA A 205 19.37 -22.81 -16.04
C ALA A 205 19.54 -22.33 -17.50
N LEU A 206 20.68 -21.71 -17.84
CA LEU A 206 21.01 -21.34 -19.22
C LEU A 206 21.28 -22.54 -20.11
N ALA A 207 21.97 -23.57 -19.59
CA ALA A 207 22.18 -24.81 -20.31
C ALA A 207 20.84 -25.49 -20.65
N LEU A 208 19.91 -25.51 -19.69
CA LEU A 208 18.55 -25.98 -19.92
C LEU A 208 17.81 -25.10 -20.94
N ALA A 209 17.83 -23.77 -20.78
CA ALA A 209 17.20 -22.84 -21.71
C ALA A 209 17.65 -23.08 -23.16
N LYS A 210 18.95 -23.35 -23.35
CA LYS A 210 19.51 -23.68 -24.67
C LYS A 210 18.95 -24.99 -25.23
N LYS A 211 18.85 -26.03 -24.40
CA LYS A 211 18.22 -27.32 -24.79
C LYS A 211 16.74 -27.15 -25.16
N LEU A 212 16.02 -26.29 -24.44
CA LEU A 212 14.59 -26.04 -24.62
C LEU A 212 14.24 -25.13 -25.81
N GLY A 213 15.25 -24.57 -26.49
CA GLY A 213 15.05 -23.88 -27.76
C GLY A 213 15.44 -22.40 -27.78
N ALA A 214 16.12 -21.89 -26.75
CA ALA A 214 16.71 -20.55 -26.80
C ALA A 214 17.75 -20.45 -27.94
N ASP A 215 17.63 -19.42 -28.77
CA ASP A 215 18.58 -19.18 -29.87
C ASP A 215 19.89 -18.61 -29.31
N HIS A 216 19.81 -17.74 -28.31
CA HIS A 216 20.94 -17.23 -27.54
C HIS A 216 20.70 -17.33 -26.03
N VAL A 217 21.77 -17.57 -25.27
CA VAL A 217 21.75 -17.55 -23.80
C VAL A 217 22.85 -16.62 -23.32
N ILE A 218 22.55 -15.76 -22.35
CA ILE A 218 23.47 -14.78 -21.80
C ILE A 218 23.42 -14.86 -20.28
N GLN A 219 24.59 -14.98 -19.64
CA GLN A 219 24.65 -14.95 -18.19
C GLN A 219 24.59 -13.50 -17.69
N SER A 220 23.64 -13.21 -16.81
CA SER A 220 23.59 -11.90 -16.15
C SER A 220 24.74 -11.77 -15.14
N LYS A 221 25.31 -10.57 -15.10
CA LYS A 221 26.47 -10.21 -14.27
C LYS A 221 26.14 -8.92 -13.53
N GLU A 222 26.62 -8.78 -12.30
CA GLU A 222 26.35 -7.62 -11.43
C GLU A 222 26.77 -6.28 -12.06
N ASP A 223 27.79 -6.31 -12.94
CA ASP A 223 28.27 -5.13 -13.65
C ASP A 223 27.33 -4.63 -14.77
N GLY A 224 26.26 -5.37 -15.07
CA GLY A 224 25.27 -5.03 -16.11
C GLY A 224 25.76 -5.20 -17.55
N SER A 225 26.94 -5.82 -17.76
CA SER A 225 27.55 -5.99 -19.09
C SER A 225 26.67 -6.75 -20.08
N PHE A 226 25.83 -7.66 -19.60
CA PHE A 226 24.88 -8.44 -20.39
C PHE A 226 23.87 -7.59 -21.18
N VAL A 227 23.56 -6.36 -20.73
CA VAL A 227 22.71 -5.42 -21.48
C VAL A 227 23.37 -5.06 -22.81
N LYS A 228 24.69 -4.86 -22.80
CA LYS A 228 25.45 -4.56 -24.00
C LYS A 228 25.50 -5.76 -24.95
N GLU A 229 25.60 -6.97 -24.42
CA GLU A 229 25.56 -8.20 -25.24
C GLU A 229 24.23 -8.30 -26.02
N VAL A 230 23.10 -7.97 -25.40
CA VAL A 230 21.80 -7.89 -26.10
C VAL A 230 21.78 -6.77 -27.14
N GLN A 231 22.34 -5.60 -26.82
CA GLN A 231 22.45 -4.50 -27.77
C GLN A 231 23.31 -4.89 -28.99
N ASP A 232 24.44 -5.55 -28.77
CA ASP A 232 25.32 -6.01 -29.84
C ASP A 232 24.63 -7.06 -30.73
N LEU A 233 23.88 -8.00 -30.14
CA LEU A 233 23.06 -8.98 -30.88
C LEU A 233 21.95 -8.33 -31.73
N THR A 234 21.45 -7.18 -31.30
CA THR A 234 20.37 -6.43 -31.97
C THR A 234 20.89 -5.30 -32.87
N GLY A 235 22.21 -5.23 -33.11
CA GLY A 235 22.84 -4.18 -33.92
C GLY A 235 22.68 -2.78 -33.32
N GLY A 236 22.68 -2.69 -31.99
CA GLY A 236 22.53 -1.48 -31.20
C GLY A 236 21.09 -0.99 -31.03
N LYS A 237 20.10 -1.70 -31.57
CA LYS A 237 18.70 -1.24 -31.57
C LYS A 237 17.94 -1.60 -30.29
N GLY A 238 18.31 -2.68 -29.61
CA GLY A 238 17.51 -3.30 -28.55
C GLY A 238 16.47 -4.29 -29.10
N ALA A 239 15.83 -5.02 -28.19
CA ALA A 239 14.84 -6.04 -28.49
C ALA A 239 13.42 -5.45 -28.62
N GLU A 240 12.59 -6.07 -29.48
CA GLU A 240 11.18 -5.74 -29.67
C GLU A 240 10.36 -5.96 -28.40
N ALA A 241 10.65 -7.04 -27.69
CA ALA A 241 9.98 -7.41 -26.46
C ALA A 241 10.97 -7.91 -25.42
N VAL A 242 10.71 -7.55 -24.16
CA VAL A 242 11.37 -8.16 -23.00
C VAL A 242 10.27 -8.76 -22.13
N ILE A 243 10.36 -10.04 -21.81
CA ILE A 243 9.46 -10.75 -20.91
C ILE A 243 10.24 -11.06 -19.64
N ASP A 244 9.83 -10.45 -18.54
CA ASP A 244 10.53 -10.51 -17.26
C ASP A 244 9.77 -11.41 -16.28
N PHE A 245 10.26 -12.64 -16.13
CA PHE A 245 9.74 -13.62 -15.17
C PHE A 245 10.29 -13.43 -13.75
N VAL A 246 11.22 -12.49 -13.55
CA VAL A 246 11.91 -12.27 -12.28
C VAL A 246 11.38 -11.00 -11.60
N ALA A 247 11.51 -9.85 -12.26
CA ALA A 247 11.18 -8.51 -11.74
C ALA A 247 11.73 -8.26 -10.31
N GLU A 248 12.94 -8.73 -10.06
CA GLU A 248 13.73 -8.59 -8.83
C GLU A 248 15.20 -8.31 -9.15
N GLY A 249 15.98 -7.82 -8.19
CA GLY A 249 17.44 -7.64 -8.30
C GLY A 249 17.92 -6.66 -9.38
N GLY A 250 17.10 -5.68 -9.78
CA GLY A 250 17.37 -4.69 -10.82
C GLY A 250 17.06 -5.17 -12.24
N SER A 251 16.40 -6.32 -12.39
CA SER A 251 15.96 -6.85 -13.69
C SER A 251 15.04 -5.87 -14.43
N THR A 252 14.15 -5.17 -13.73
CA THR A 252 13.26 -4.16 -14.32
C THR A 252 14.03 -3.03 -15.01
N ALA A 253 15.05 -2.48 -14.33
CA ALA A 253 15.86 -1.37 -14.85
C ALA A 253 16.79 -1.80 -15.99
N THR A 254 17.36 -3.00 -15.92
CA THR A 254 18.22 -3.55 -16.98
C THR A 254 17.39 -3.98 -18.19
N GLY A 255 16.23 -4.58 -17.93
CA GLY A 255 15.19 -4.93 -18.90
C GLY A 255 14.79 -3.77 -19.81
N VAL A 256 14.48 -2.61 -19.22
CA VAL A 256 14.14 -1.40 -20.00
C VAL A 256 15.29 -0.94 -20.88
N LYS A 257 16.55 -1.06 -20.43
CA LYS A 257 17.73 -0.70 -21.24
C LYS A 257 17.99 -1.64 -22.42
N MET A 258 17.37 -2.82 -22.41
CA MET A 258 17.46 -3.80 -23.49
C MET A 258 16.38 -3.60 -24.55
N LEU A 259 15.36 -2.77 -24.31
CA LEU A 259 14.31 -2.51 -25.29
C LEU A 259 14.77 -1.60 -26.43
N ARG A 260 14.21 -1.84 -27.61
CA ARG A 260 14.22 -0.84 -28.67
C ARG A 260 13.23 0.27 -28.42
N ARG A 261 13.37 1.36 -29.17
CA ARG A 261 12.31 2.38 -29.31
C ARG A 261 11.01 1.71 -29.78
N ALA A 262 9.89 2.05 -29.18
CA ALA A 262 8.59 1.43 -29.36
C ALA A 262 8.55 -0.08 -29.02
N GLY A 263 9.41 -0.53 -28.11
CA GLY A 263 9.45 -1.90 -27.59
C GLY A 263 8.46 -2.12 -26.45
N ASN A 264 8.18 -3.39 -26.15
CA ASN A 264 7.20 -3.80 -25.15
C ASN A 264 7.86 -4.55 -23.98
N TYR A 265 7.71 -4.01 -22.77
CA TYR A 265 8.12 -4.66 -21.53
C TYR A 265 6.95 -5.44 -20.92
N TYR A 266 7.04 -6.76 -20.85
CA TYR A 266 6.05 -7.64 -20.21
C TYR A 266 6.53 -7.98 -18.80
N VAL A 267 5.81 -7.52 -17.78
CA VAL A 267 6.13 -7.78 -16.37
C VAL A 267 5.31 -8.97 -15.89
N VAL A 268 5.99 -10.02 -15.43
CA VAL A 268 5.35 -11.21 -14.85
C VAL A 268 5.73 -11.38 -13.37
N GLY A 269 7.00 -11.17 -13.01
CA GLY A 269 7.44 -11.12 -11.60
C GLY A 269 6.90 -9.89 -10.87
N TYR A 270 6.90 -9.89 -9.53
CA TYR A 270 6.31 -8.81 -8.72
C TYR A 270 7.15 -8.34 -7.52
N GLY A 271 8.47 -8.53 -7.55
CA GLY A 271 9.35 -8.12 -6.44
C GLY A 271 9.95 -6.70 -6.53
N GLU A 272 9.68 -5.94 -7.60
CA GLU A 272 10.18 -4.57 -7.80
C GLU A 272 9.15 -3.59 -8.33
N ASN A 273 9.41 -2.31 -8.08
CA ASN A 273 8.69 -1.21 -8.70
C ASN A 273 9.31 -0.82 -10.06
N LEU A 274 8.48 -0.51 -11.05
CA LEU A 274 8.91 0.15 -12.28
C LEU A 274 9.17 1.64 -12.03
N ASN A 275 10.43 2.01 -11.81
CA ASN A 275 10.85 3.41 -11.61
C ASN A 275 11.60 3.95 -12.82
N ILE A 276 10.86 4.33 -13.86
CA ILE A 276 11.40 4.84 -15.13
C ILE A 276 10.97 6.31 -15.31
N PRO A 277 11.88 7.24 -15.60
CA PRO A 277 11.53 8.62 -15.90
C PRO A 277 10.51 8.69 -17.05
N THR A 278 9.41 9.41 -16.86
CA THR A 278 8.34 9.52 -17.86
C THR A 278 8.82 10.09 -19.20
N ILE A 279 9.85 10.94 -19.18
CA ILE A 279 10.49 11.45 -20.39
C ILE A 279 11.14 10.34 -21.22
N ASP A 280 11.69 9.29 -20.60
CA ASP A 280 12.29 8.16 -21.30
C ASP A 280 11.20 7.30 -21.94
N ILE A 281 10.07 7.11 -21.24
CA ILE A 281 8.90 6.41 -21.75
C ILE A 281 8.33 7.12 -22.99
N ILE A 282 8.09 8.43 -22.89
CA ILE A 282 7.47 9.21 -23.98
C ILE A 282 8.44 9.39 -25.16
N SER A 283 9.72 9.70 -24.89
CA SER A 283 10.68 9.97 -25.96
C SER A 283 11.08 8.73 -26.74
N THR A 284 10.92 7.54 -26.16
CA THR A 284 11.20 6.25 -26.82
C THR A 284 9.94 5.48 -27.20
N GLU A 285 8.76 5.92 -26.76
CA GLU A 285 7.45 5.28 -26.96
C GLU A 285 7.39 3.82 -26.50
N ILE A 286 8.15 3.44 -25.47
CA ILE A 286 8.12 2.08 -24.92
C ILE A 286 6.83 1.83 -24.11
N ASN A 287 6.37 0.58 -24.11
CA ASN A 287 5.17 0.16 -23.40
C ASN A 287 5.51 -0.76 -22.22
N PHE A 288 4.71 -0.68 -21.15
CA PHE A 288 4.74 -1.62 -20.02
C PHE A 288 3.41 -2.38 -19.99
N ILE A 289 3.49 -3.71 -20.00
CA ILE A 289 2.35 -4.60 -20.12
C ILE A 289 2.34 -5.51 -18.90
N GLY A 290 1.29 -5.42 -18.10
CA GLY A 290 1.06 -6.31 -16.98
C GLY A 290 0.52 -7.67 -17.42
N ASN A 291 0.97 -8.71 -16.74
CA ASN A 291 0.53 -10.08 -16.93
C ASN A 291 0.14 -10.68 -15.58
N LEU A 292 -1.10 -11.16 -15.50
CA LEU A 292 -1.60 -12.01 -14.42
C LEU A 292 -1.59 -13.47 -14.93
N VAL A 293 -2.33 -14.35 -14.27
CA VAL A 293 -2.74 -15.65 -14.80
C VAL A 293 -3.42 -15.51 -16.18
N GLY A 294 -3.48 -16.61 -16.93
CA GLY A 294 -4.08 -16.70 -18.26
C GLY A 294 -5.57 -17.11 -18.25
N SER A 295 -6.19 -17.04 -19.42
CA SER A 295 -7.60 -17.39 -19.64
C SER A 295 -7.84 -18.90 -19.79
N TYR A 296 -9.10 -19.33 -19.80
CA TYR A 296 -9.46 -20.71 -20.11
C TYR A 296 -8.88 -21.17 -21.45
N ASN A 297 -8.95 -20.30 -22.47
CA ASN A 297 -8.45 -20.60 -23.81
C ASN A 297 -6.92 -20.72 -23.82
N ASP A 298 -6.21 -19.88 -23.07
CA ASP A 298 -4.75 -19.98 -22.93
C ASP A 298 -4.36 -21.35 -22.35
N LEU A 299 -5.07 -21.84 -21.31
CA LEU A 299 -4.79 -23.14 -20.72
C LEU A 299 -5.14 -24.29 -21.68
N ALA A 300 -6.25 -24.18 -22.42
CA ALA A 300 -6.65 -25.17 -23.40
C ALA A 300 -5.62 -25.29 -24.54
N GLU A 301 -5.13 -24.15 -25.06
CA GLU A 301 -4.08 -24.11 -26.08
C GLU A 301 -2.75 -24.66 -25.55
N LEU A 302 -2.40 -24.35 -24.30
CA LEU A 302 -1.21 -24.92 -23.65
C LEU A 302 -1.29 -26.45 -23.53
N MET A 303 -2.47 -27.01 -23.18
CA MET A 303 -2.67 -28.46 -23.15
C MET A 303 -2.50 -29.11 -24.53
N VAL A 304 -2.88 -28.42 -25.61
CA VAL A 304 -2.60 -28.88 -26.97
C VAL A 304 -1.09 -28.95 -27.23
N LEU A 305 -0.32 -27.94 -26.81
CA LEU A 305 1.14 -27.95 -26.95
C LEU A 305 1.81 -29.05 -26.09
N ALA A 306 1.31 -29.27 -24.88
CA ALA A 306 1.76 -30.35 -24.01
C ALA A 306 1.50 -31.73 -24.63
N ALA A 307 0.29 -31.97 -25.15
CA ALA A 307 -0.06 -33.23 -25.82
C ALA A 307 0.74 -33.49 -27.10
N GLN A 308 1.23 -32.41 -27.75
CA GLN A 308 2.14 -32.49 -28.90
C GLN A 308 3.60 -32.73 -28.50
N GLY A 309 3.93 -32.74 -27.19
CA GLY A 309 5.30 -32.84 -26.69
C GLY A 309 6.15 -31.59 -26.96
N LYS A 310 5.53 -30.45 -27.27
CA LYS A 310 6.23 -29.17 -27.51
C LYS A 310 6.52 -28.40 -26.24
N VAL A 311 5.75 -28.67 -25.19
CA VAL A 311 5.96 -28.11 -23.85
C VAL A 311 5.99 -29.29 -22.88
N VAL A 312 7.15 -29.51 -22.27
CA VAL A 312 7.37 -30.55 -21.27
C VAL A 312 7.78 -29.89 -19.95
N LEU A 313 7.16 -30.35 -18.86
CA LEU A 313 7.50 -29.91 -17.51
C LEU A 313 8.70 -30.69 -16.98
N HIS A 314 9.63 -29.98 -16.36
CA HIS A 314 10.68 -30.57 -15.54
C HIS A 314 10.28 -30.38 -14.07
N THR A 315 9.80 -31.45 -13.41
CA THR A 315 9.27 -31.38 -12.03
C THR A 315 9.77 -32.52 -11.16
N SER A 316 9.73 -32.31 -9.84
CA SER A 316 9.91 -33.34 -8.82
C SER A 316 8.55 -33.68 -8.21
N LYS A 317 8.29 -34.97 -7.94
CA LYS A 317 7.04 -35.44 -7.35
C LYS A 317 7.23 -35.75 -5.86
N TYR A 318 6.30 -35.26 -5.05
CA TYR A 318 6.25 -35.50 -3.60
C TYR A 318 4.91 -36.16 -3.26
N LYS A 319 4.87 -36.98 -2.20
CA LYS A 319 3.59 -37.45 -1.66
C LYS A 319 2.92 -36.30 -0.91
N LEU A 320 1.59 -36.31 -0.79
CA LEU A 320 0.87 -35.28 -0.03
C LEU A 320 1.34 -35.20 1.43
N ASP A 321 1.70 -36.33 2.05
CA ASP A 321 2.23 -36.36 3.42
C ASP A 321 3.61 -35.67 3.54
N ASP A 322 4.35 -35.52 2.44
CA ASP A 322 5.66 -34.88 2.36
C ASP A 322 5.56 -33.38 1.96
N PHE A 323 4.37 -32.76 2.10
CA PHE A 323 4.11 -31.37 1.68
C PHE A 323 5.12 -30.36 2.23
N GLN A 324 5.57 -30.53 3.48
CA GLN A 324 6.51 -29.61 4.11
C GLN A 324 7.88 -29.65 3.42
N GLN A 325 8.34 -30.84 3.03
CA GLN A 325 9.60 -30.98 2.28
C GLN A 325 9.54 -30.28 0.93
N ALA A 326 8.40 -30.37 0.23
CA ALA A 326 8.22 -29.70 -1.05
C ALA A 326 8.28 -28.16 -0.92
N ILE A 327 7.66 -27.61 0.13
CA ILE A 327 7.69 -26.18 0.49
C ILE A 327 9.11 -25.73 0.86
N ASP A 328 9.82 -26.52 1.67
CA ASP A 328 11.19 -26.23 2.11
C ASP A 328 12.18 -26.27 0.94
N ASP A 329 12.07 -27.26 0.06
CA ASP A 329 12.91 -27.39 -1.13
C ASP A 329 12.70 -26.23 -2.11
N LEU A 330 11.45 -25.77 -2.29
CA LEU A 330 11.13 -24.58 -3.07
C LEU A 330 11.73 -23.31 -2.44
N SER A 331 11.57 -23.13 -1.13
CA SER A 331 12.09 -21.98 -0.39
C SER A 331 13.61 -21.90 -0.46
N ALA A 332 14.29 -23.03 -0.35
CA ALA A 332 15.74 -23.13 -0.42
C ALA A 332 16.33 -23.08 -1.85
N GLY A 333 15.48 -22.99 -2.88
CA GLY A 333 15.93 -23.01 -4.29
C GLY A 333 16.57 -24.33 -4.71
N LYS A 334 16.28 -25.43 -4.01
CA LYS A 334 16.85 -26.77 -4.25
C LYS A 334 16.14 -27.55 -5.35
N LEU A 335 15.00 -27.05 -5.82
CA LEU A 335 14.29 -27.57 -6.98
C LEU A 335 15.06 -27.17 -8.27
N ILE A 336 16.25 -27.76 -8.45
CA ILE A 336 17.06 -27.56 -9.64
C ILE A 336 16.51 -28.45 -10.76
N MET A 337 16.25 -27.82 -11.91
CA MET A 337 15.89 -28.43 -13.18
C MET A 337 17.09 -29.15 -13.80
N ALA A 338 17.54 -30.26 -13.19
CA ALA A 338 18.56 -31.11 -13.78
C ALA A 338 17.97 -32.50 -14.03
N ASP A 339 18.15 -32.99 -15.25
CA ASP A 339 17.86 -34.38 -15.66
C ASP A 339 18.50 -35.35 -14.65
N ASN A 340 17.69 -35.81 -13.68
CA ASN A 340 18.11 -36.86 -12.74
C ASN A 340 18.32 -38.22 -13.42
N GLU A 341 18.11 -38.32 -14.74
CA GLU A 341 18.46 -39.50 -15.53
C GLU A 341 19.97 -39.66 -15.78
N VAL A 342 20.78 -38.61 -15.63
CA VAL A 342 22.24 -38.73 -15.85
C VAL A 342 22.99 -39.10 -14.56
N LYS A 343 22.50 -38.66 -13.39
CA LYS A 343 23.08 -39.08 -12.09
C LYS A 343 22.69 -40.51 -11.72
N SER A 344 21.51 -40.99 -12.09
CA SER A 344 21.12 -42.38 -11.87
C SER A 344 21.89 -43.36 -12.77
N LYS A 345 22.28 -42.95 -13.99
CA LYS A 345 23.15 -43.78 -14.84
C LYS A 345 24.62 -43.73 -14.42
N ALA A 346 25.14 -42.58 -13.98
CA ALA A 346 26.51 -42.50 -13.46
C ALA A 346 26.66 -43.20 -12.10
N SER A 347 25.63 -43.18 -11.24
CA SER A 347 25.61 -43.96 -10.01
C SER A 347 25.37 -45.44 -10.29
N ALA A 348 24.52 -45.80 -11.26
CA ALA A 348 24.34 -47.20 -11.66
C ALA A 348 25.60 -47.78 -12.33
N GLU A 349 26.36 -47.01 -13.12
CA GLU A 349 27.63 -47.46 -13.70
C GLU A 349 28.78 -47.52 -12.67
N GLN A 350 28.71 -46.73 -11.59
CA GLN A 350 29.64 -46.81 -10.45
C GLN A 350 29.23 -47.91 -9.45
N GLU A 351 27.93 -48.16 -9.26
CA GLU A 351 27.40 -49.27 -8.46
C GLU A 351 27.57 -50.60 -9.20
N ASP A 352 27.39 -50.69 -10.52
CA ASP A 352 27.68 -51.90 -11.31
C ASP A 352 29.18 -52.17 -11.40
N LYS A 353 30.05 -51.14 -11.38
CA LYS A 353 31.51 -51.34 -11.23
C LYS A 353 31.91 -51.75 -9.81
N ALA A 354 31.26 -51.19 -8.78
CA ALA A 354 31.49 -51.58 -7.39
C ALA A 354 30.91 -52.97 -7.07
N LEU A 355 29.84 -53.40 -7.74
CA LEU A 355 29.25 -54.75 -7.66
C LEU A 355 30.04 -55.77 -8.49
N ALA A 356 30.63 -55.37 -9.61
CA ALA A 356 31.57 -56.21 -10.37
C ALA A 356 32.91 -56.40 -9.63
N GLU A 357 33.45 -55.37 -8.98
CA GLU A 357 34.65 -55.46 -8.13
C GLU A 357 34.38 -56.12 -6.76
N GLN A 358 33.11 -56.26 -6.35
CA GLN A 358 32.69 -57.04 -5.18
C GLN A 358 32.30 -58.49 -5.49
N GLN A 359 32.04 -58.84 -6.76
CA GLN A 359 31.81 -60.22 -7.20
C GLN A 359 33.07 -60.93 -7.71
N GLU A 360 34.16 -60.21 -7.98
CA GLU A 360 35.49 -60.81 -8.23
C GLU A 360 36.39 -60.87 -6.97
N ASN A 361 35.87 -60.49 -5.79
CA ASN A 361 36.62 -60.54 -4.50
C ASN A 361 35.99 -61.48 -3.45
N GLU A 362 35.10 -62.40 -3.85
CA GLU A 362 34.66 -63.54 -3.01
C GLU A 362 35.27 -64.90 -3.45
N GLU A 363 36.20 -64.90 -4.41
CA GLU A 363 37.10 -66.03 -4.61
C GLU A 363 38.56 -65.53 -4.53
N GLU A 364 39.32 -66.20 -3.66
CA GLU A 364 40.76 -66.05 -3.39
C GLU A 364 41.18 -65.00 -2.34
N GLY A 365 41.41 -65.51 -1.13
CA GLY A 365 42.01 -64.78 -0.02
C GLY A 365 42.25 -65.63 1.23
N GLU A 366 42.86 -66.81 1.11
CA GLU A 366 43.77 -67.31 2.16
C GLU A 366 45.19 -67.00 1.68
N GLU A 367 45.86 -66.09 2.39
CA GLU A 367 47.27 -66.15 2.80
C GLU A 367 47.76 -64.72 3.09
N GLY A 368 48.25 -64.54 4.31
CA GLY A 368 49.21 -63.48 4.62
C GLY A 368 50.51 -64.13 5.02
N GLU A 369 51.63 -63.59 4.54
CA GLU A 369 52.79 -63.28 5.38
C GLU A 369 53.83 -62.41 4.63
N GLU A 370 54.39 -61.47 5.40
CA GLU A 370 55.75 -60.90 5.37
C GLU A 370 56.20 -59.82 4.35
N ASP A 371 56.56 -58.68 4.95
CA ASP A 371 57.85 -57.95 4.92
C ASP A 371 58.39 -57.16 3.71
N GLY A 372 59.07 -56.05 4.07
CA GLY A 372 60.12 -55.34 3.31
C GLY A 372 59.66 -54.04 2.65
N GLU A 373 60.10 -52.83 3.05
CA GLU A 373 61.39 -52.18 2.69
C GLU A 373 61.54 -52.03 1.16
N GLU A 374 61.97 -50.92 0.53
CA GLU A 374 62.59 -49.65 0.90
C GLU A 374 62.59 -48.80 -0.40
N GLU A 375 62.73 -47.46 -0.27
CA GLU A 375 63.49 -46.56 -1.17
C GLU A 375 63.16 -46.49 -2.70
N THR A 376 63.22 -45.37 -3.43
CA THR A 376 63.83 -44.05 -3.23
C THR A 376 63.40 -43.08 -4.36
N ALA A 377 63.51 -41.78 -4.03
CA ALA A 377 64.02 -40.66 -4.85
C ALA A 377 63.31 -40.31 -6.18
N ALA A 378 62.75 -39.12 -6.37
CA ALA A 378 63.33 -37.76 -6.44
C ALA A 378 62.93 -37.22 -7.83
N ASP A 379 62.73 -35.95 -8.18
CA ASP A 379 62.98 -34.59 -7.69
C ASP A 379 61.87 -33.71 -8.32
N GLY A 380 61.55 -32.48 -7.95
CA GLY A 380 62.18 -31.52 -7.05
C GLY A 380 61.24 -30.33 -6.84
N ALA A 381 61.28 -29.78 -5.63
CA ALA A 381 60.72 -28.49 -5.21
C ALA A 381 61.84 -27.41 -5.34
N PRO A 382 61.73 -26.13 -4.89
CA PRO A 382 60.83 -25.52 -3.89
C PRO A 382 60.30 -24.13 -4.32
N SER A 383 59.60 -23.26 -3.58
CA SER A 383 59.46 -22.92 -2.15
C SER A 383 58.28 -21.91 -2.04
N LYS A 384 57.28 -22.05 -1.14
CA LYS A 384 57.27 -21.71 0.32
C LYS A 384 57.67 -20.25 0.60
N LYS A 385 56.98 -19.46 1.45
CA LYS A 385 56.76 -19.65 2.92
C LYS A 385 56.10 -18.34 3.48
N LYS A 386 55.19 -18.30 4.47
CA LYS A 386 55.40 -18.48 5.94
C LYS A 386 54.03 -18.35 6.68
N ARG A 387 53.58 -19.36 7.45
CA ARG A 387 53.66 -19.60 8.93
C ARG A 387 52.55 -18.87 9.74
N LYS A 388 51.55 -19.54 10.37
CA LYS A 388 51.50 -20.40 11.61
C LYS A 388 51.93 -19.64 12.89
N PRO A 389 51.43 -19.93 14.13
CA PRO A 389 51.11 -21.31 14.62
C PRO A 389 50.08 -21.53 15.79
N ARG A 390 49.56 -22.78 15.90
CA ARG A 390 49.45 -23.70 17.09
C ARG A 390 48.54 -23.30 18.29
N LYS A 391 47.91 -24.18 19.11
CA LYS A 391 48.00 -25.64 19.40
C LYS A 391 46.86 -26.03 20.39
N LYS A 392 46.34 -27.29 20.27
CA LYS A 392 46.07 -28.35 21.29
C LYS A 392 45.25 -27.98 22.57
N LYS A 393 44.37 -28.81 23.16
CA LYS A 393 44.18 -30.29 23.22
C LYS A 393 42.94 -30.63 24.07
N LYS A 394 42.31 -31.80 23.79
CA LYS A 394 41.63 -32.82 24.66
C LYS A 394 40.60 -32.36 25.73
N ALA A 395 39.33 -32.77 25.74
CA ALA A 395 38.67 -34.11 25.76
C ALA A 395 38.57 -34.74 27.17
N THR A 396 37.32 -34.99 27.62
CA THR A 396 36.75 -35.97 28.61
C THR A 396 35.50 -35.35 29.26
N SER A 397 34.42 -36.02 29.68
CA SER A 397 33.74 -37.32 29.49
C SER A 397 32.47 -37.24 30.37
N ASP A 398 31.37 -37.86 29.93
CA ASP A 398 30.18 -38.37 30.65
C ASP A 398 29.67 -37.73 31.97
N ASP A 399 28.38 -37.36 32.02
CA ASP A 399 27.34 -38.22 32.65
C ASP A 399 25.92 -37.61 32.56
N THR A 400 24.93 -38.50 32.56
CA THR A 400 23.48 -38.27 32.44
C THR A 400 22.79 -37.72 33.69
N ALA A 401 21.78 -36.83 33.55
CA ALA A 401 20.52 -36.83 34.33
C ALA A 401 19.49 -35.77 33.85
N VAL A 402 18.22 -36.06 34.12
CA VAL A 402 16.96 -35.50 33.58
C VAL A 402 16.49 -34.21 34.30
N ALA A 403 15.94 -33.23 33.56
CA ALA A 403 14.67 -32.48 33.82
C ALA A 403 14.69 -30.94 33.52
N ARG A 404 13.79 -30.55 32.58
CA ARG A 404 12.96 -29.32 32.43
C ARG A 404 13.52 -27.88 32.50
N GLN A 405 13.10 -27.13 31.46
CA GLN A 405 12.86 -25.67 31.34
C GLN A 405 14.08 -24.72 31.21
N ASP A 406 14.29 -24.18 30.00
CA ASP A 406 14.07 -22.76 29.71
C ASP A 406 14.31 -22.43 28.22
N GLN A 407 13.41 -21.61 27.65
CA GLN A 407 13.58 -20.99 26.32
C GLN A 407 14.70 -19.94 26.38
N PRO A 408 15.56 -19.78 25.35
CA PRO A 408 16.42 -18.61 25.28
C PRO A 408 15.59 -17.40 24.88
N ARG A 409 15.46 -16.45 25.83
CA ARG A 409 15.06 -15.07 25.56
C ARG A 409 16.03 -14.46 24.54
N ALA A 410 15.50 -13.93 23.44
CA ALA A 410 16.25 -13.07 22.52
C ALA A 410 16.88 -11.91 23.30
N SER A 411 18.11 -11.56 22.94
CA SER A 411 18.86 -10.53 23.66
C SER A 411 18.29 -9.14 23.37
N ALA A 412 18.47 -8.19 24.30
CA ALA A 412 17.98 -6.81 24.12
C ALA A 412 18.57 -6.12 22.87
N GLN A 413 19.66 -6.64 22.30
CA GLN A 413 20.26 -6.16 21.05
C GLN A 413 19.49 -6.63 19.80
N ASP A 414 18.83 -7.80 19.86
CA ASP A 414 18.07 -8.36 18.73
C ASP A 414 16.74 -7.64 18.51
N ILE A 415 16.13 -7.11 19.57
CA ILE A 415 14.88 -6.33 19.51
C ILE A 415 15.15 -4.91 18.96
N GLN A 416 16.32 -4.33 19.26
CA GLN A 416 16.70 -3.01 18.76
C GLN A 416 17.08 -3.03 17.28
N ALA A 417 17.69 -4.11 16.80
CA ALA A 417 17.94 -4.35 15.38
C ALA A 417 16.64 -4.55 14.57
N LEU A 418 15.64 -5.24 15.16
CA LEU A 418 14.33 -5.44 14.54
C LEU A 418 13.51 -4.13 14.48
N LEU A 419 13.58 -3.29 15.52
CA LEU A 419 12.94 -1.97 15.54
C LEU A 419 13.59 -0.97 14.57
N GLN A 420 14.92 -1.04 14.37
CA GLN A 420 15.60 -0.27 13.33
C GLN A 420 15.30 -0.78 11.92
N GLN A 421 15.13 -2.08 11.71
CA GLN A 421 14.71 -2.63 10.41
C GLN A 421 13.24 -2.29 10.06
N LEU A 422 12.35 -2.23 11.06
CA LEU A 422 10.96 -1.79 10.90
C LEU A 422 10.83 -0.27 10.63
N ALA A 423 11.79 0.54 11.10
CA ALA A 423 11.82 1.97 10.81
C ALA A 423 12.33 2.28 9.39
N VAL A 424 13.07 1.37 8.76
CA VAL A 424 13.69 1.57 7.43
C VAL A 424 12.81 1.03 6.29
N SER A 425 11.87 0.12 6.55
CA SER A 425 10.99 -0.48 5.54
C SER A 425 9.76 0.37 5.16
N GLN A 426 9.51 1.50 5.83
CA GLN A 426 8.33 2.35 5.60
C GLN A 426 8.58 3.55 4.66
N ALA A 427 9.20 3.34 3.50
CA ALA A 427 9.35 4.38 2.50
C ALA A 427 8.58 4.05 1.22
N ASN A 428 7.26 4.29 1.25
CA ASN A 428 6.43 4.48 0.05
C ASN A 428 6.94 5.72 -0.75
N PRO A 429 6.65 5.83 -2.07
CA PRO A 429 7.37 6.69 -3.00
C PRO A 429 7.43 8.14 -2.49
N LYS A 430 8.63 8.74 -2.53
CA LYS A 430 9.01 9.98 -1.82
C LYS A 430 8.02 11.14 -1.99
N GLU A 431 7.01 11.17 -1.13
CA GLU A 431 6.38 12.40 -0.66
C GLU A 431 7.36 13.07 0.30
N GLY A 432 7.79 14.29 -0.01
CA GLY A 432 8.76 15.02 0.82
C GLY A 432 10.22 14.86 0.39
N LYS A 433 11.10 15.67 1.00
CA LYS A 433 12.55 15.67 0.74
C LYS A 433 13.25 14.59 1.57
N LYS A 434 14.53 14.30 1.31
CA LYS A 434 15.28 13.43 2.24
C LYS A 434 15.36 14.12 3.62
N PRO A 435 15.41 13.37 4.74
CA PRO A 435 15.52 13.95 6.09
C PRO A 435 16.60 15.03 6.25
N GLU A 436 17.73 14.86 5.58
CA GLU A 436 18.90 15.75 5.61
C GLU A 436 18.67 17.08 4.87
N ASP A 437 17.72 17.09 3.92
CA ASP A 437 17.39 18.25 3.10
C ASP A 437 16.49 19.26 3.85
N TYR A 438 15.88 18.86 4.97
CA TYR A 438 15.04 19.70 5.81
C TYR A 438 15.86 20.60 6.76
N LYS A 439 16.79 21.39 6.21
CA LYS A 439 17.73 22.24 6.96
C LYS A 439 17.08 23.13 8.03
N PHE A 440 15.90 23.69 7.75
CA PHE A 440 15.16 24.50 8.73
C PHE A 440 14.55 23.64 9.83
N TRP A 441 13.71 22.66 9.47
CA TRP A 441 12.99 21.82 10.44
C TRP A 441 13.92 21.00 11.33
N ASN A 442 15.12 20.65 10.86
CA ASN A 442 16.14 20.00 11.68
C ASN A 442 16.60 20.86 12.87
N THR A 443 16.44 22.19 12.82
CA THR A 443 16.73 23.11 13.93
C THR A 443 15.56 23.38 14.86
N GLN A 444 14.35 22.94 14.51
CA GLN A 444 13.12 23.26 15.25
C GLN A 444 12.80 22.19 16.32
N PRO A 445 12.05 22.53 17.39
CA PRO A 445 11.62 21.58 18.41
C PRO A 445 10.46 20.73 17.90
N VAL A 446 10.74 19.85 16.95
CA VAL A 446 9.82 18.87 16.38
C VAL A 446 10.51 17.50 16.33
N PRO A 447 9.76 16.38 16.44
CA PRO A 447 10.31 15.06 16.22
C PRO A 447 11.00 14.96 14.85
N LYS A 448 12.08 14.16 14.73
CA LYS A 448 12.88 14.01 13.51
C LYS A 448 12.56 12.70 12.78
N PHE A 449 12.90 12.62 11.50
CA PHE A 449 12.65 11.42 10.67
C PHE A 449 13.58 10.23 10.94
N ARG A 450 14.81 10.46 11.44
CA ARG A 450 15.82 9.38 11.55
C ARG A 450 15.39 8.25 12.52
N GLU A 451 14.46 8.54 13.42
CA GLU A 451 13.79 7.55 14.28
C GLU A 451 12.35 8.02 14.49
N PRO A 452 11.36 7.55 13.69
CA PRO A 452 9.99 8.01 13.81
C PRO A 452 9.42 7.58 15.18
N ASN A 453 9.17 8.56 16.04
CA ASN A 453 8.27 8.47 17.20
C ASN A 453 8.66 7.56 18.39
N LEU A 454 9.95 7.39 18.67
CA LEU A 454 10.39 7.03 20.03
C LEU A 454 10.91 8.28 20.72
N LEU A 455 10.07 8.90 21.54
CA LEU A 455 10.43 9.42 22.86
C LEU A 455 11.92 9.82 23.12
N GLN A 456 12.59 10.61 22.29
CA GLN A 456 14.00 11.07 22.48
C GLN A 456 14.18 12.59 22.29
N THR A 457 15.29 13.12 22.83
CA THR A 457 15.68 14.54 22.86
C THR A 457 16.19 15.05 21.51
N THR A 458 16.42 16.36 21.39
CA THR A 458 17.04 17.01 20.22
C THR A 458 18.50 16.61 19.98
N ASP A 459 19.11 15.80 20.85
CA ASP A 459 20.56 15.66 20.96
C ASP A 459 21.09 14.27 20.53
N GLY A 460 20.22 13.37 20.06
CA GLY A 460 20.63 12.11 19.43
C GLY A 460 21.30 11.08 20.36
N GLY A 461 20.94 11.05 21.63
CA GLY A 461 21.40 10.03 22.57
C GLY A 461 20.54 8.77 22.52
N GLU A 462 21.13 7.64 22.13
CA GLU A 462 20.48 6.33 22.11
C GLU A 462 19.95 5.94 23.50
N GLY A 463 18.68 5.49 23.59
CA GLY A 463 18.33 4.40 24.51
C GLY A 463 17.30 4.61 25.63
N GLU A 464 16.58 5.73 25.72
CA GLU A 464 15.47 5.84 26.70
C GLU A 464 14.17 6.39 26.09
N SER A 465 13.05 5.71 26.38
CA SER A 465 11.69 6.20 26.10
C SER A 465 11.35 7.34 27.07
N LEU A 466 11.62 8.59 26.69
CA LEU A 466 11.15 9.80 27.39
C LEU A 466 9.62 9.89 27.48
N ALA A 467 9.06 10.51 28.52
CA ALA A 467 7.61 10.71 28.57
C ALA A 467 7.10 11.63 27.44
N GLU A 468 5.84 11.41 27.04
CA GLU A 468 5.06 12.36 26.23
C GLU A 468 5.03 13.74 26.89
N GLY A 469 5.16 14.81 26.11
CA GLY A 469 5.17 16.17 26.62
C GLY A 469 6.02 17.14 25.80
N PRO A 470 6.36 18.31 26.37
CA PRO A 470 7.11 19.33 25.66
C PRO A 470 8.54 18.88 25.32
N ILE A 471 9.01 19.23 24.12
CA ILE A 471 10.38 18.91 23.68
C ILE A 471 11.39 19.86 24.35
N LEU A 472 11.07 21.15 24.36
CA LEU A 472 11.82 22.20 25.05
C LEU A 472 11.05 22.65 26.29
N PRO A 473 11.72 22.74 27.47
CA PRO A 473 11.10 23.29 28.66
C PRO A 473 10.65 24.76 28.46
N PRO A 474 9.55 25.20 29.11
CA PRO A 474 9.09 26.58 29.07
C PRO A 474 10.18 27.61 29.39
N ALA A 475 11.06 27.31 30.35
CA ALA A 475 12.16 28.19 30.73
C ALA A 475 13.18 28.40 29.61
N VAL A 476 13.40 27.40 28.75
CA VAL A 476 14.27 27.51 27.57
C VAL A 476 13.58 28.34 26.50
N CYS A 477 12.31 28.04 26.21
CA CYS A 477 11.52 28.77 25.22
C CYS A 477 11.48 30.28 25.54
N LYS A 478 11.24 30.62 26.81
CA LYS A 478 11.23 32.02 27.29
C LYS A 478 12.59 32.72 27.16
N LYS A 479 13.71 32.00 27.35
CA LYS A 479 15.07 32.55 27.18
C LYS A 479 15.43 32.79 25.71
N VAL A 480 14.93 31.94 24.81
CA VAL A 480 15.17 32.04 23.37
C VAL A 480 14.35 33.17 22.73
N ALA A 481 13.17 33.47 23.28
CA ALA A 481 12.30 34.55 22.82
C ALA A 481 12.90 35.93 23.13
N LYS A 482 13.59 36.51 22.14
CA LYS A 482 14.09 37.89 22.23
C LYS A 482 12.94 38.88 21.98
N PRO A 483 12.89 40.02 22.68
CA PRO A 483 11.89 41.07 22.42
C PRO A 483 12.02 41.71 21.03
N GLU A 484 13.24 41.75 20.48
CA GLU A 484 13.55 42.31 19.17
C GLU A 484 12.92 41.49 18.03
N LEU A 485 12.49 42.18 16.97
CA LEU A 485 11.97 41.56 15.75
C LEU A 485 13.08 40.85 14.97
N GLU A 486 12.77 39.71 14.37
CA GLU A 486 13.69 39.04 13.45
C GLU A 486 14.01 39.98 12.26
N LYS A 487 15.28 40.13 11.90
CA LYS A 487 15.66 41.02 10.79
C LYS A 487 15.21 40.44 9.45
N LEU A 488 14.43 41.22 8.71
CA LEU A 488 14.08 40.92 7.32
C LEU A 488 15.20 41.36 6.36
N VAL A 489 15.17 40.81 5.14
CA VAL A 489 16.05 41.25 4.04
C VAL A 489 15.71 42.70 3.70
N ASP A 490 16.73 43.48 3.31
CA ASP A 490 16.55 44.86 2.87
C ASP A 490 15.48 44.97 1.78
N GLY A 491 14.53 45.90 1.99
CA GLY A 491 13.36 46.10 1.12
C GLY A 491 12.06 45.49 1.62
N PHE A 492 12.06 44.79 2.77
CA PHE A 492 10.85 44.29 3.42
C PHE A 492 10.70 44.80 4.85
N GLU A 493 9.46 44.83 5.34
CA GLU A 493 9.09 45.20 6.71
C GLU A 493 7.98 44.30 7.26
N TRP A 494 7.98 44.11 8.58
CA TRP A 494 6.92 43.39 9.29
C TRP A 494 5.68 44.26 9.42
N CYS A 495 4.51 43.66 9.29
CA CYS A 495 3.25 44.29 9.64
C CYS A 495 2.35 43.35 10.43
N GLY A 496 1.42 43.92 11.21
CA GLY A 496 0.21 43.19 11.62
C GLY A 496 -0.76 43.09 10.45
N ILE A 497 -1.69 42.16 10.52
CA ILE A 497 -2.84 42.10 9.61
C ILE A 497 -4.09 42.32 10.46
N ASP A 498 -4.67 43.51 10.36
CA ASP A 498 -5.92 43.82 11.05
C ASP A 498 -7.11 43.33 10.22
N LEU A 499 -7.86 42.37 10.75
CA LEU A 499 -9.04 41.82 10.08
C LEU A 499 -10.29 42.68 10.30
N GLU A 500 -10.23 43.69 11.16
CA GLU A 500 -11.29 44.69 11.33
C GLU A 500 -11.19 45.82 10.30
N ASP A 501 -9.98 46.06 9.80
CA ASP A 501 -9.74 46.98 8.69
C ASP A 501 -10.12 46.32 7.35
N LYS A 502 -11.05 46.95 6.63
CA LYS A 502 -11.58 46.40 5.37
C LYS A 502 -10.55 46.36 4.25
N GLU A 503 -9.59 47.29 4.23
CA GLU A 503 -8.54 47.35 3.23
C GLU A 503 -7.48 46.28 3.51
N GLU A 504 -7.05 46.12 4.77
CA GLU A 504 -6.10 45.07 5.13
C GLU A 504 -6.67 43.66 4.97
N LEU A 505 -7.96 43.46 5.32
CA LEU A 505 -8.65 42.20 5.05
C LEU A 505 -8.75 41.90 3.55
N GLN A 506 -8.98 42.93 2.71
CA GLN A 506 -8.99 42.76 1.25
C GLN A 506 -7.60 42.37 0.73
N GLU A 507 -6.54 43.02 1.20
CA GLU A 507 -5.17 42.68 0.79
C GLU A 507 -4.76 41.27 1.23
N PHE A 508 -5.17 40.86 2.43
CA PHE A 508 -4.94 39.52 2.95
C PHE A 508 -5.69 38.47 2.12
N TYR A 509 -6.98 38.72 1.82
CA TYR A 509 -7.76 37.93 0.87
C TYR A 509 -7.06 37.81 -0.48
N ASP A 510 -6.59 38.92 -1.06
CA ASP A 510 -5.94 38.94 -2.37
C ASP A 510 -4.62 38.15 -2.37
N LEU A 511 -3.86 38.21 -1.27
CA LEU A 511 -2.65 37.39 -1.10
C LEU A 511 -3.00 35.90 -1.11
N LEU A 512 -3.98 35.49 -0.30
CA LEU A 512 -4.37 34.09 -0.18
C LEU A 512 -4.93 33.56 -1.49
N TYR A 513 -5.90 34.27 -2.06
CA TYR A 513 -6.53 33.90 -3.33
C TYR A 513 -5.47 33.71 -4.42
N ASN A 514 -4.51 34.63 -4.58
CA ASN A 514 -3.55 34.52 -5.68
C ASN A 514 -2.36 33.57 -5.41
N HIS A 515 -2.05 33.27 -4.15
CA HIS A 515 -0.74 32.69 -3.79
C HIS A 515 -0.73 31.60 -2.72
N TYR A 516 -1.88 31.19 -2.16
CA TYR A 516 -1.91 30.16 -1.11
C TYR A 516 -1.95 28.74 -1.70
N VAL A 517 -3.13 28.16 -1.87
CA VAL A 517 -3.30 26.76 -2.28
C VAL A 517 -3.96 26.65 -3.65
N GLU A 518 -3.34 25.86 -4.51
CA GLU A 518 -3.88 25.38 -5.78
C GLU A 518 -3.79 23.85 -5.78
N ASP A 519 -4.68 23.20 -6.52
CA ASP A 519 -4.53 21.78 -6.82
C ASP A 519 -3.24 21.52 -7.63
N THR A 520 -2.81 20.27 -7.65
CA THR A 520 -1.57 19.82 -8.31
C THR A 520 -1.54 20.16 -9.80
N GLU A 521 -2.70 20.22 -10.46
CA GLU A 521 -2.83 20.56 -11.88
C GLU A 521 -3.11 22.05 -12.15
N GLY A 522 -3.27 22.87 -11.10
CA GLY A 522 -3.62 24.29 -11.19
C GLY A 522 -4.97 24.55 -11.86
N SER A 523 -5.91 23.61 -11.76
CA SER A 523 -7.28 23.73 -12.29
C SER A 523 -8.21 24.48 -11.34
N PHE A 524 -7.96 24.40 -10.02
CA PHE A 524 -8.78 24.95 -8.95
C PHE A 524 -7.95 25.76 -7.95
N ARG A 525 -8.59 26.77 -7.37
CA ARG A 525 -7.99 27.64 -6.38
C ARG A 525 -8.97 27.89 -5.25
N PHE A 526 -8.54 27.71 -4.01
CA PHE A 526 -9.40 27.99 -2.87
C PHE A 526 -9.73 29.48 -2.78
N ASN A 527 -11.00 29.76 -2.57
CA ASN A 527 -11.57 31.08 -2.39
C ASN A 527 -12.03 31.20 -0.93
N TYR A 528 -11.08 31.47 -0.04
CA TYR A 528 -11.38 31.79 1.36
C TYR A 528 -12.07 33.15 1.42
N SER A 529 -13.39 33.19 1.56
CA SER A 529 -14.13 34.45 1.59
C SER A 529 -13.72 35.31 2.79
N LYS A 530 -14.04 36.61 2.73
CA LYS A 530 -13.74 37.52 3.85
C LYS A 530 -14.49 37.11 5.11
N GLU A 531 -15.72 36.65 4.94
CA GLU A 531 -16.56 36.11 6.01
C GLU A 531 -15.92 34.87 6.62
N PHE A 532 -15.38 33.97 5.80
CA PHE A 532 -14.63 32.79 6.26
C PHE A 532 -13.38 33.19 7.05
N LEU A 533 -12.57 34.11 6.53
CA LEU A 533 -11.36 34.56 7.22
C LEU A 533 -11.69 35.26 8.54
N ALA A 534 -12.74 36.07 8.58
CA ALA A 534 -13.20 36.71 9.80
C ALA A 534 -13.73 35.69 10.83
N TRP A 535 -14.37 34.62 10.39
CA TRP A 535 -14.82 33.52 11.24
C TRP A 535 -13.65 32.68 11.77
N ALA A 536 -12.76 32.23 10.89
CA ALA A 536 -11.65 31.34 11.22
C ALA A 536 -10.59 32.00 12.11
N LEU A 537 -10.31 33.30 11.90
CA LEU A 537 -9.19 33.99 12.55
C LEU A 537 -9.59 34.91 13.71
N LYS A 538 -10.88 34.98 14.06
CA LYS A 538 -11.34 35.76 15.22
C LYS A 538 -12.06 34.93 16.29
N PRO A 539 -11.56 33.74 16.69
CA PRO A 539 -12.16 32.99 17.78
C PRO A 539 -11.94 33.69 19.14
N PRO A 540 -12.69 33.30 20.19
CA PRO A 540 -12.48 33.84 21.53
C PRO A 540 -11.00 33.82 21.95
N GLY A 541 -10.49 34.97 22.40
CA GLY A 541 -9.09 35.13 22.82
C GLY A 541 -8.09 35.45 21.70
N TRP A 542 -8.51 35.56 20.44
CA TRP A 542 -7.62 35.99 19.36
C TRP A 542 -7.02 37.38 19.60
N THR A 543 -5.84 37.63 19.03
CA THR A 543 -5.20 38.94 19.07
C THR A 543 -4.61 39.29 17.71
N LYS A 544 -4.67 40.58 17.34
CA LYS A 544 -4.15 41.10 16.07
C LYS A 544 -2.64 40.87 15.91
N GLU A 545 -1.91 40.79 17.02
CA GLU A 545 -0.47 40.56 17.04
C GLU A 545 -0.11 39.14 16.55
N CYS A 546 -1.06 38.20 16.55
CA CYS A 546 -0.87 36.84 16.08
C CYS A 546 -1.10 36.68 14.56
N HIS A 547 -1.60 37.71 13.88
CA HIS A 547 -1.72 37.74 12.42
C HIS A 547 -0.57 38.52 11.82
N ILE A 548 0.41 37.80 11.27
CA ILE A 548 1.70 38.37 10.89
C ILE A 548 1.76 38.47 9.37
N GLY A 549 2.12 39.66 8.89
CA GLY A 549 2.36 39.93 7.48
C GLY A 549 3.78 40.43 7.22
N VAL A 550 4.23 40.24 5.98
CA VAL A 550 5.43 40.88 5.44
C VAL A 550 5.03 41.72 4.25
N ARG A 551 5.45 42.98 4.26
CA ARG A 551 5.22 43.94 3.17
C ARG A 551 6.55 44.36 2.56
N THR A 552 6.52 44.81 1.31
CA THR A 552 7.64 45.58 0.76
C THR A 552 7.76 46.89 1.54
N LYS A 553 8.96 47.46 1.66
CA LYS A 553 9.10 48.80 2.27
C LYS A 553 8.26 49.80 1.51
N THR A 554 7.68 50.73 2.26
CA THR A 554 7.00 51.91 1.73
C THR A 554 7.97 52.68 0.83
N GLY A 555 7.53 53.02 -0.38
CA GLY A 555 8.36 53.75 -1.35
C GLY A 555 8.66 55.18 -0.89
N ASP A 556 9.68 55.80 -1.48
CA ASP A 556 10.01 57.22 -1.22
C ASP A 556 8.84 58.18 -1.61
N ASP A 557 7.85 57.67 -2.35
CA ASP A 557 6.60 58.34 -2.72
C ASP A 557 5.49 58.25 -1.64
N GLY A 558 5.78 57.64 -0.48
CA GLY A 558 4.87 57.51 0.66
C GLY A 558 3.78 56.45 0.48
N LYS A 559 3.81 55.65 -0.60
CA LYS A 559 2.81 54.60 -0.83
C LYS A 559 3.08 53.35 0.01
N LYS A 560 2.05 52.90 0.74
CA LYS A 560 2.04 51.66 1.54
C LYS A 560 2.52 50.49 0.69
N GLY A 561 3.49 49.74 1.21
CA GLY A 561 4.03 48.59 0.53
C GLY A 561 3.04 47.42 0.40
N LYS A 562 3.21 46.61 -0.65
CA LYS A 562 2.32 45.49 -0.95
C LYS A 562 2.54 44.33 0.03
N LEU A 563 1.46 43.71 0.49
CA LEU A 563 1.51 42.47 1.27
C LEU A 563 2.00 41.31 0.39
N VAL A 564 3.08 40.65 0.80
CA VAL A 564 3.75 39.61 0.01
C VAL A 564 3.88 38.27 0.72
N ALA A 565 3.69 38.22 2.03
CA ALA A 565 3.60 36.97 2.77
C ALA A 565 2.80 37.15 4.07
N SER A 566 2.25 36.04 4.56
CA SER A 566 1.45 35.99 5.79
C SER A 566 1.63 34.67 6.54
N ILE A 567 1.38 34.69 7.84
CA ILE A 567 1.16 33.52 8.69
C ILE A 567 0.19 33.94 9.80
N ALA A 568 -0.82 33.12 10.09
CA ALA A 568 -1.80 33.42 11.12
C ALA A 568 -1.77 32.34 12.21
N GLY A 569 -1.91 32.77 13.45
CA GLY A 569 -2.11 31.89 14.59
C GLY A 569 -3.34 32.32 15.39
N ILE A 570 -4.05 31.34 15.94
CA ILE A 570 -5.14 31.54 16.90
C ILE A 570 -4.88 30.72 18.17
N PRO A 571 -5.29 31.18 19.37
CA PRO A 571 -5.15 30.39 20.58
C PRO A 571 -6.10 29.20 20.57
N VAL A 572 -5.65 28.06 21.11
CA VAL A 572 -6.46 26.85 21.24
C VAL A 572 -6.06 26.08 22.49
N SER A 573 -7.05 25.57 23.22
CA SER A 573 -6.80 24.61 24.30
C SER A 573 -6.97 23.19 23.77
N LEU A 574 -5.91 22.38 23.88
CA LEU A 574 -5.87 21.02 23.38
C LEU A 574 -5.79 20.01 24.52
N THR A 575 -6.19 18.78 24.23
CA THR A 575 -5.83 17.61 25.03
C THR A 575 -5.19 16.58 24.14
N VAL A 576 -3.97 16.18 24.53
CA VAL A 576 -3.19 15.13 23.87
C VAL A 576 -3.02 13.99 24.86
N ARG A 577 -3.68 12.85 24.60
CA ARG A 577 -3.68 11.63 25.46
C ARG A 577 -3.91 11.94 26.94
N GLY A 578 -4.89 12.80 27.23
CA GLY A 578 -5.28 13.19 28.59
C GLY A 578 -4.48 14.35 29.20
N LYS A 579 -3.43 14.84 28.55
CA LYS A 579 -2.67 16.02 28.99
C LYS A 579 -3.24 17.28 28.34
N GLN A 580 -3.67 18.24 29.15
CA GLN A 580 -4.10 19.55 28.67
C GLN A 580 -2.89 20.39 28.25
N VAL A 581 -3.02 21.06 27.11
CA VAL A 581 -1.97 21.88 26.51
C VAL A 581 -2.60 23.13 25.93
N ASP A 582 -2.19 24.30 26.43
CA ASP A 582 -2.49 25.56 25.78
C ASP A 582 -1.51 25.75 24.62
N ALA A 583 -2.07 25.84 23.42
CA ALA A 583 -1.31 25.89 22.18
C ALA A 583 -1.83 27.03 21.29
N CYS A 584 -1.15 27.24 20.17
CA CYS A 584 -1.72 28.00 19.05
C CYS A 584 -1.98 27.09 17.86
N GLU A 585 -3.09 27.30 17.16
CA GLU A 585 -3.33 26.71 15.87
C GLU A 585 -2.74 27.62 14.80
N ILE A 586 -1.83 27.10 13.97
CA ILE A 586 -1.18 27.85 12.89
C ILE A 586 -1.79 27.45 11.56
N ASN A 587 -2.24 28.46 10.80
CA ASN A 587 -2.81 28.29 9.46
C ASN A 587 -2.47 29.50 8.56
N PHE A 588 -2.87 29.45 7.29
CA PHE A 588 -2.75 30.54 6.31
C PHE A 588 -1.31 31.04 6.07
N LEU A 589 -0.32 30.13 6.09
CA LEU A 589 1.05 30.42 5.68
C LEU A 589 1.12 30.61 4.15
N ALA A 590 1.07 31.85 3.69
CA ALA A 590 1.10 32.18 2.28
C ALA A 590 2.33 33.02 1.93
N ILE A 591 2.96 32.70 0.80
CA ILE A 591 4.08 33.47 0.27
C ILE A 591 3.82 33.71 -1.21
N HIS A 592 3.88 34.98 -1.61
CA HIS A 592 3.77 35.40 -2.99
C HIS A 592 4.70 34.57 -3.88
N ARG A 593 4.18 34.02 -4.98
CA ARG A 593 4.88 33.01 -5.82
C ARG A 593 6.31 33.38 -6.17
N LYS A 594 6.55 34.64 -6.56
CA LYS A 594 7.88 35.18 -6.92
C LYS A 594 8.92 35.11 -5.79
N LEU A 595 8.50 34.94 -4.53
CA LEU A 595 9.35 34.97 -3.34
C LEU A 595 9.48 33.59 -2.65
N ARG A 596 8.79 32.55 -3.13
CA ARG A 596 8.81 31.21 -2.50
C ARG A 596 10.22 30.62 -2.35
N ASN A 597 11.13 30.92 -3.29
CA ASN A 597 12.52 30.45 -3.26
C ASN A 597 13.46 31.28 -2.36
N LYS A 598 12.97 32.34 -1.71
CA LYS A 598 13.78 33.26 -0.88
C LYS A 598 13.84 32.90 0.60
N ARG A 599 13.38 31.69 0.99
CA ARG A 599 13.38 31.20 2.38
C ARG A 599 12.66 32.12 3.38
N LEU A 600 11.59 32.80 2.96
CA LEU A 600 10.76 33.62 3.84
C LEU A 600 9.92 32.80 4.83
N ALA A 601 9.50 31.58 4.47
CA ALA A 601 8.68 30.73 5.34
C ALA A 601 9.36 30.43 6.70
N PRO A 602 10.63 29.98 6.73
CA PRO A 602 11.40 29.87 7.98
C PRO A 602 11.41 31.12 8.86
N VAL A 603 11.46 32.30 8.25
CA VAL A 603 11.51 33.59 8.96
C VAL A 603 10.15 33.91 9.58
N LEU A 604 9.06 33.69 8.83
CA LEU A 604 7.68 33.80 9.33
C LEU A 604 7.41 32.86 10.50
N ILE A 605 7.82 31.59 10.37
CA ILE A 605 7.65 30.58 11.43
C ILE A 605 8.40 31.00 12.70
N LYS A 606 9.66 31.44 12.58
CA LYS A 606 10.42 31.93 13.74
C LYS A 606 9.76 33.13 14.40
N GLU A 607 9.24 34.08 13.62
CA GLU A 607 8.60 35.28 14.17
C GLU A 607 7.28 34.96 14.88
N VAL A 608 6.43 34.08 14.32
CA VAL A 608 5.20 33.65 15.02
C VAL A 608 5.52 32.87 16.29
N THR A 609 6.51 31.98 16.25
CA THR A 609 6.99 31.28 17.45
C THR A 609 7.48 32.26 18.52
N ARG A 610 8.26 33.28 18.13
CA ARG A 610 8.76 34.30 19.06
C ARG A 610 7.61 35.05 19.75
N ARG A 611 6.58 35.47 19.00
CA ARG A 611 5.42 36.20 19.57
C ARG A 611 4.63 35.34 20.56
N TYR A 612 4.35 34.08 20.25
CA TYR A 612 3.67 33.19 21.19
C TYR A 612 4.51 32.85 22.42
N TYR A 613 5.82 32.66 22.25
CA TYR A 613 6.72 32.41 23.39
C TYR A 613 6.78 33.60 24.36
N LEU A 614 6.71 34.83 23.85
CA LEU A 614 6.61 36.03 24.70
C LEU A 614 5.29 36.08 25.49
N ASN A 615 4.22 35.52 24.93
CA ASN A 615 2.90 35.44 25.56
C ASN A 615 2.71 34.17 26.43
N GLY A 616 3.75 33.35 26.57
CA GLY A 616 3.72 32.17 27.44
C GLY A 616 3.09 30.91 26.82
N ILE A 617 2.79 30.92 25.52
CA ILE A 617 2.30 29.75 24.78
C ILE A 617 3.48 29.13 24.03
N TYR A 618 3.77 27.85 24.26
CA TYR A 618 5.00 27.23 23.77
C TYR A 618 4.78 26.07 22.79
N GLN A 619 3.53 25.68 22.55
CA GLN A 619 3.14 24.58 21.68
C GLN A 619 2.25 25.11 20.54
N ALA A 620 2.23 24.39 19.42
CA ALA A 620 1.34 24.69 18.32
C ALA A 620 0.79 23.45 17.63
N LEU A 621 -0.42 23.53 17.10
CA LEU A 621 -1.01 22.56 16.17
C LEU A 621 -0.96 23.16 14.77
N TYR A 622 -0.52 22.37 13.79
CA TYR A 622 -0.58 22.77 12.39
C TYR A 622 -0.76 21.55 11.50
N THR A 623 -1.30 21.78 10.30
CA THR A 623 -1.42 20.75 9.27
C THR A 623 -0.74 21.17 7.99
N ALA A 624 -0.36 20.18 7.18
CA ALA A 624 0.15 20.41 5.83
C ALA A 624 -0.24 19.24 4.92
N GLY A 625 -0.54 19.56 3.65
CA GLY A 625 -0.70 18.54 2.60
C GLY A 625 0.64 17.96 2.13
N THR A 626 1.75 18.64 2.41
CA THR A 626 3.11 18.12 2.14
C THR A 626 3.69 17.46 3.38
N LEU A 627 4.44 16.38 3.20
CA LEU A 627 5.13 15.70 4.30
C LEU A 627 6.29 16.54 4.86
N LEU A 628 6.29 16.74 6.19
CA LEU A 628 7.31 17.43 7.00
C LEU A 628 7.80 16.50 8.14
N PRO A 629 8.99 16.72 8.71
CA PRO A 629 9.45 15.96 9.89
C PRO A 629 8.72 16.42 11.18
N THR A 630 8.04 15.57 11.95
CA THR A 630 7.46 14.25 11.62
C THR A 630 5.98 14.33 12.02
N PRO A 631 5.04 13.85 11.19
CA PRO A 631 3.62 13.96 11.50
C PRO A 631 3.24 13.11 12.71
N VAL A 632 2.36 13.65 13.57
CA VAL A 632 1.75 12.89 14.66
C VAL A 632 0.62 12.02 14.14
N SER A 633 -0.03 12.39 13.04
CA SER A 633 -1.04 11.59 12.36
C SER A 633 -1.15 11.97 10.88
N THR A 634 -1.71 11.09 10.07
CA THR A 634 -2.05 11.36 8.67
C THR A 634 -3.47 10.91 8.40
N CYS A 635 -4.28 11.81 7.85
CA CYS A 635 -5.65 11.55 7.44
C CYS A 635 -5.77 11.72 5.91
N ARG A 636 -6.77 11.10 5.30
CA ARG A 636 -7.03 11.20 3.86
C ARG A 636 -8.34 11.92 3.57
N TYR A 637 -8.36 12.76 2.53
CA TYR A 637 -9.58 13.41 2.06
C TYR A 637 -10.46 12.44 1.29
N TYR A 638 -11.76 12.60 1.45
CA TYR A 638 -12.82 11.85 0.79
C TYR A 638 -13.89 12.82 0.29
N HIS A 639 -14.48 12.52 -0.87
CA HIS A 639 -15.41 13.40 -1.58
C HIS A 639 -16.71 12.68 -1.88
N ARG A 640 -17.84 13.32 -1.56
CA ARG A 640 -19.18 12.85 -1.89
C ARG A 640 -19.85 13.83 -2.85
N SER A 641 -20.06 13.43 -4.09
CA SER A 641 -20.66 14.30 -5.12
C SER A 641 -22.16 14.58 -4.86
N LEU A 642 -22.54 15.82 -4.61
CA LEU A 642 -23.94 16.23 -4.45
C LEU A 642 -24.56 16.63 -5.80
N ASP A 643 -23.75 17.28 -6.66
CA ASP A 643 -24.03 17.59 -8.05
C ASP A 643 -22.89 17.07 -8.93
N TRP A 644 -22.96 15.79 -9.29
CA TRP A 644 -21.92 15.15 -10.09
C TRP A 644 -21.76 15.77 -11.49
N GLU A 645 -22.84 16.30 -12.08
CA GLU A 645 -22.77 16.90 -13.42
C GLU A 645 -21.97 18.20 -13.41
N HIS A 646 -22.22 19.06 -12.42
CA HIS A 646 -21.44 20.28 -12.25
C HIS A 646 -19.96 19.99 -12.00
N LEU A 647 -19.67 18.99 -11.17
CA LEU A 647 -18.29 18.58 -10.88
C LEU A 647 -17.59 17.99 -12.11
N TYR A 648 -18.29 17.18 -12.91
CA TYR A 648 -17.74 16.59 -14.13
C TYR A 648 -17.44 17.65 -15.20
N LYS A 649 -18.39 18.57 -15.45
CA LYS A 649 -18.23 19.66 -16.43
C LYS A 649 -17.06 20.59 -16.10
N ASN A 650 -16.80 20.80 -14.81
CA ASN A 650 -15.73 21.66 -14.33
C ASN A 650 -14.40 20.93 -14.11
N GLY A 651 -14.32 19.63 -14.42
CA GLY A 651 -13.09 18.83 -14.34
C GLY A 651 -12.70 18.39 -12.92
N PHE A 652 -13.60 18.52 -11.94
CA PHE A 652 -13.35 18.08 -10.56
C PHE A 652 -13.56 16.58 -10.39
N SER A 653 -14.55 16.03 -11.11
CA SER A 653 -14.80 14.58 -11.15
C SER A 653 -14.54 14.06 -12.56
N HIS A 654 -14.08 12.81 -12.67
CA HIS A 654 -13.90 12.13 -13.94
C HIS A 654 -15.01 11.09 -14.15
N LEU A 655 -15.30 10.79 -15.42
CA LEU A 655 -16.19 9.69 -15.78
C LEU A 655 -15.39 8.38 -15.73
N PRO A 656 -15.72 7.42 -14.84
CA PRO A 656 -15.01 6.14 -14.79
C PRO A 656 -15.13 5.38 -16.12
N PRO A 657 -14.10 4.63 -16.55
CA PRO A 657 -14.19 3.76 -17.72
C PRO A 657 -15.41 2.84 -17.63
N HIS A 658 -16.14 2.68 -18.74
CA HIS A 658 -17.37 1.88 -18.81
C HIS A 658 -18.57 2.38 -17.97
N SER A 659 -18.54 3.62 -17.46
CA SER A 659 -19.70 4.28 -16.87
C SER A 659 -20.35 5.27 -17.85
N SER A 660 -21.51 5.81 -17.49
CA SER A 660 -22.19 6.90 -18.23
C SER A 660 -22.57 8.02 -17.26
N GLU A 661 -22.74 9.25 -17.77
CA GLU A 661 -23.16 10.39 -16.94
C GLU A 661 -24.47 10.10 -16.20
N LEU A 662 -25.43 9.47 -16.88
CA LEU A 662 -26.71 9.08 -16.28
C LEU A 662 -26.50 8.08 -15.13
N ARG A 663 -25.59 7.10 -15.28
CA ARG A 663 -25.27 6.14 -14.22
C ARG A 663 -24.65 6.84 -13.01
N MET A 664 -23.78 7.82 -13.22
CA MET A 664 -23.16 8.58 -12.13
C MET A 664 -24.18 9.47 -11.40
N LYS A 665 -25.07 10.15 -12.13
CA LYS A 665 -26.21 10.90 -11.56
C LYS A 665 -27.10 10.00 -10.71
N LEU A 666 -27.41 8.79 -11.19
CA LEU A 666 -28.21 7.82 -10.43
C LEU A 666 -27.46 7.25 -9.22
N LYS A 667 -26.15 6.98 -9.34
CA LYS A 667 -25.31 6.51 -8.22
C LYS A 667 -25.37 7.46 -7.03
N TYR A 668 -25.31 8.76 -7.31
CA TYR A 668 -25.22 9.81 -6.29
C TYR A 668 -26.53 10.49 -5.93
N LYS A 669 -27.65 10.06 -6.52
CA LYS A 669 -28.97 10.55 -6.19
C LYS A 669 -29.21 10.47 -4.68
N LEU A 670 -29.75 11.55 -4.15
CA LEU A 670 -30.21 11.71 -2.77
C LEU A 670 -31.71 11.99 -2.79
N GLU A 671 -32.36 11.66 -1.69
CA GLU A 671 -33.76 11.91 -1.38
C GLU A 671 -34.02 13.40 -1.17
N ASP A 672 -35.27 13.82 -1.36
CA ASP A 672 -35.67 15.23 -1.22
C ASP A 672 -35.99 15.62 0.24
N LYS A 673 -36.08 14.67 1.16
CA LYS A 673 -36.49 14.88 2.55
C LYS A 673 -35.58 14.11 3.51
N THR A 674 -35.25 14.75 4.62
CA THR A 674 -34.49 14.17 5.72
C THR A 674 -35.32 13.12 6.46
N ALA A 675 -34.66 12.10 7.00
CA ALA A 675 -35.30 10.95 7.66
C ALA A 675 -35.38 11.11 9.19
N LEU A 676 -34.43 11.80 9.81
CA LEU A 676 -34.36 11.96 11.26
C LEU A 676 -35.49 12.88 11.78
N LYS A 677 -36.28 12.34 12.71
CA LYS A 677 -37.29 13.11 13.42
C LYS A 677 -36.62 14.04 14.42
N GLY A 678 -37.04 15.30 14.47
CA GLY A 678 -36.48 16.30 15.39
C GLY A 678 -35.19 16.97 14.89
N LEU A 679 -34.71 16.64 13.69
CA LEU A 679 -33.61 17.35 13.04
C LEU A 679 -34.03 18.80 12.72
N ARG A 680 -33.26 19.76 13.22
CA ARG A 680 -33.48 21.20 13.00
C ARG A 680 -32.17 21.99 13.06
N PRO A 681 -32.11 23.21 12.51
CA PRO A 681 -30.98 24.11 12.72
C PRO A 681 -30.71 24.36 14.21
N MET A 682 -29.42 24.47 14.55
CA MET A 682 -28.95 24.83 15.89
C MET A 682 -29.37 26.27 16.23
N LYS A 683 -29.72 26.50 17.49
CA LYS A 683 -30.08 27.82 18.05
C LYS A 683 -29.14 28.17 19.20
N PRO A 684 -29.00 29.46 19.57
CA PRO A 684 -28.17 29.85 20.71
C PRO A 684 -28.56 29.18 22.04
N ALA A 685 -29.85 28.88 22.23
CA ALA A 685 -30.34 28.17 23.41
C ALA A 685 -29.82 26.71 23.51
N ASP A 686 -29.36 26.12 22.40
CA ASP A 686 -28.83 24.76 22.37
C ASP A 686 -27.34 24.69 22.74
N ILE A 687 -26.64 25.83 22.81
CA ILE A 687 -25.18 25.92 23.01
C ILE A 687 -24.71 25.10 24.23
N PRO A 688 -25.32 25.23 25.43
CA PRO A 688 -24.87 24.46 26.59
C PRO A 688 -24.99 22.95 26.38
N ALA A 689 -26.11 22.49 25.80
CA ALA A 689 -26.37 21.07 25.54
C ALA A 689 -25.44 20.49 24.47
N VAL A 690 -25.19 21.25 23.39
CA VAL A 690 -24.24 20.87 22.33
C VAL A 690 -22.81 20.84 22.88
N LYS A 691 -22.41 21.84 23.68
CA LYS A 691 -21.09 21.87 24.32
C LYS A 691 -20.88 20.66 25.21
N GLU A 692 -21.86 20.30 26.03
CA GLU A 692 -21.79 19.12 26.90
C GLU A 692 -21.66 17.84 26.08
N LEU A 693 -22.53 17.65 25.08
CA LEU A 693 -22.51 16.48 24.20
C LEU A 693 -21.19 16.36 23.42
N LEU A 694 -20.72 17.46 22.82
CA LEU A 694 -19.46 17.52 22.08
C LEU A 694 -18.27 17.23 22.99
N SER A 695 -18.23 17.81 24.20
CA SER A 695 -17.15 17.56 25.16
C SER A 695 -17.08 16.07 25.51
N ARG A 696 -18.21 15.46 25.89
CA ARG A 696 -18.28 14.02 26.19
C ARG A 696 -17.89 13.16 24.99
N TYR A 697 -18.33 13.51 23.79
CA TYR A 697 -18.01 12.76 22.58
C TYR A 697 -16.52 12.84 22.25
N ASN A 698 -15.94 14.04 22.38
CA ASN A 698 -14.54 14.29 22.08
C ASN A 698 -13.59 13.58 23.05
N GLU A 699 -14.04 13.23 24.26
CA GLU A 699 -13.23 12.48 25.23
C GLU A 699 -12.69 11.14 24.69
N ARG A 700 -13.34 10.59 23.67
CA ARG A 700 -12.95 9.36 22.97
C ARG A 700 -11.71 9.52 22.09
N PHE A 701 -11.32 10.74 21.73
CA PHE A 701 -10.17 11.01 20.84
C PHE A 701 -8.90 11.39 21.60
N HIS A 702 -7.74 10.95 21.08
CA HIS A 702 -6.44 11.23 21.68
C HIS A 702 -5.98 12.69 21.49
N LEU A 703 -6.18 13.28 20.32
CA LEU A 703 -5.92 14.71 20.05
C LEU A 703 -7.25 15.42 19.85
N ARG A 704 -7.62 16.32 20.75
CA ARG A 704 -8.91 17.03 20.72
C ARG A 704 -8.78 18.48 21.18
N GLN A 705 -9.69 19.32 20.73
CA GLN A 705 -9.87 20.68 21.22
C GLN A 705 -10.85 20.69 22.40
N ASN A 706 -10.51 21.47 23.42
CA ASN A 706 -11.38 21.73 24.56
C ASN A 706 -12.22 22.97 24.26
N PHE A 707 -13.52 22.77 24.04
CA PHE A 707 -14.44 23.85 23.70
C PHE A 707 -15.05 24.49 24.96
N THR A 708 -14.97 25.81 25.03
CA THR A 708 -15.80 26.64 25.90
C THR A 708 -17.17 26.89 25.26
N GLU A 709 -18.12 27.42 26.02
CA GLU A 709 -19.41 27.85 25.44
C GLU A 709 -19.24 28.99 24.43
N GLU A 710 -18.27 29.89 24.67
CA GLU A 710 -17.93 30.96 23.74
C GLU A 710 -17.38 30.40 22.43
N ASP A 711 -16.56 29.35 22.48
CA ASP A 711 -16.05 28.68 21.28
C ASP A 711 -17.19 28.03 20.49
N VAL A 712 -18.08 27.29 21.16
CA VAL A 712 -19.24 26.65 20.52
C VAL A 712 -20.15 27.70 19.89
N ALA A 713 -20.39 28.82 20.59
CA ALA A 713 -21.16 29.94 20.05
C ALA A 713 -20.49 30.49 18.78
N HIS A 714 -19.22 30.88 18.86
CA HIS A 714 -18.47 31.47 17.75
C HIS A 714 -18.41 30.56 16.53
N TYR A 715 -17.99 29.31 16.72
CA TYR A 715 -17.74 28.39 15.63
C TYR A 715 -19.01 27.80 15.01
N LEU A 716 -20.07 27.56 15.79
CA LEU A 716 -21.22 26.78 15.34
C LEU A 716 -22.54 27.55 15.24
N CYS A 717 -22.71 28.65 15.98
CA CYS A 717 -24.03 29.31 16.12
C CYS A 717 -23.95 30.82 16.43
N SER A 718 -23.05 31.55 15.77
CA SER A 718 -22.89 33.01 15.89
C SER A 718 -23.30 33.75 14.61
N ASP A 719 -23.47 35.07 14.69
CA ASP A 719 -23.68 35.91 13.51
C ASP A 719 -22.49 35.84 12.53
N ILE A 720 -21.27 35.67 13.03
CA ILE A 720 -20.05 35.54 12.23
C ILE A 720 -20.02 34.21 11.47
N SER A 721 -20.59 33.15 12.04
CA SER A 721 -20.67 31.83 11.40
C SER A 721 -21.72 31.75 10.28
N LYS A 722 -22.63 32.73 10.18
CA LYS A 722 -23.72 32.71 9.18
C LYS A 722 -23.16 32.78 7.75
N GLY A 723 -23.62 31.87 6.90
CA GLY A 723 -23.14 31.75 5.52
C GLY A 723 -21.75 31.09 5.39
N VAL A 724 -21.13 30.72 6.51
CA VAL A 724 -19.84 30.03 6.56
C VAL A 724 -20.01 28.62 7.13
N VAL A 725 -20.82 28.45 8.17
CA VAL A 725 -21.06 27.17 8.86
C VAL A 725 -22.54 26.87 8.93
N TRP A 726 -22.87 25.60 8.72
CA TRP A 726 -24.19 25.03 8.87
C TRP A 726 -24.16 24.04 10.01
N SER A 727 -24.99 24.27 11.04
CA SER A 727 -25.05 23.45 12.24
C SER A 727 -26.48 22.99 12.49
N TYR A 728 -26.66 21.69 12.72
CA TYR A 728 -27.95 21.07 12.97
C TYR A 728 -27.90 20.22 14.24
N VAL A 729 -29.04 20.13 14.93
CA VAL A 729 -29.24 19.31 16.12
C VAL A 729 -30.44 18.41 15.94
N VAL A 730 -30.43 17.25 16.61
CA VAL A 730 -31.57 16.35 16.70
C VAL A 730 -32.13 16.40 18.12
N GLU A 731 -33.36 16.91 18.23
CA GLU A 731 -34.06 17.03 19.51
C GLU A 731 -35.10 15.92 19.68
N GLU A 732 -34.90 15.07 20.68
CA GLU A 732 -35.83 14.00 21.04
C GLU A 732 -36.28 14.20 22.50
N LYS A 733 -37.60 14.32 22.71
CA LYS A 733 -38.21 14.53 24.04
C LYS A 733 -37.63 15.72 24.82
N GLY A 734 -37.29 16.81 24.13
CA GLY A 734 -36.73 18.02 24.74
C GLY A 734 -35.25 17.95 25.09
N LYS A 735 -34.54 16.88 24.69
CA LYS A 735 -33.09 16.73 24.85
C LYS A 735 -32.40 16.69 23.49
N ILE A 736 -31.27 17.38 23.37
CA ILE A 736 -30.39 17.26 22.20
C ILE A 736 -29.64 15.92 22.29
N THR A 737 -29.84 15.08 21.27
CA THR A 737 -29.29 13.72 21.19
C THR A 737 -28.15 13.60 20.20
N ASP A 738 -28.17 14.42 19.14
CA ASP A 738 -27.12 14.50 18.14
C ASP A 738 -26.91 15.95 17.70
N PHE A 739 -25.71 16.24 17.22
CA PHE A 739 -25.45 17.43 16.43
C PHE A 739 -24.48 17.12 15.29
N ILE A 740 -24.57 17.87 14.20
CA ILE A 740 -23.65 17.79 13.05
C ILE A 740 -23.46 19.17 12.45
N SER A 741 -22.24 19.45 11.99
CA SER A 741 -21.91 20.70 11.33
C SER A 741 -20.99 20.51 10.13
N TYR A 742 -21.05 21.44 9.18
CA TYR A 742 -20.14 21.53 8.04
C TYR A 742 -19.96 22.99 7.62
N TYR A 743 -18.79 23.32 7.06
CA TYR A 743 -18.49 24.68 6.60
C TYR A 743 -18.33 24.75 5.08
N LEU A 744 -18.53 25.94 4.52
CA LEU A 744 -18.34 26.24 3.11
C LEU A 744 -16.90 26.68 2.85
N LEU A 745 -16.24 26.04 1.89
CA LEU A 745 -15.05 26.56 1.26
C LEU A 745 -15.21 26.44 -0.25
N GLU A 746 -15.28 27.58 -0.92
CA GLU A 746 -15.43 27.64 -2.37
C GLU A 746 -14.09 27.46 -3.09
N SER A 747 -14.14 26.88 -4.29
CA SER A 747 -13.01 26.83 -5.21
C SER A 747 -13.35 27.52 -6.52
N THR A 748 -12.50 28.42 -6.99
CA THR A 748 -12.64 29.03 -8.32
C THR A 748 -12.04 28.13 -9.39
N VAL A 749 -12.77 27.93 -10.49
CA VAL A 749 -12.33 27.11 -11.63
C VAL A 749 -11.51 27.96 -12.59
N LEU A 750 -10.21 27.68 -12.73
CA LEU A 750 -9.27 28.51 -13.50
C LEU A 750 -9.32 28.27 -15.02
N LYS A 751 -9.69 27.04 -15.44
CA LYS A 751 -9.72 26.61 -16.85
C LYS A 751 -11.08 26.78 -17.54
N SER A 752 -12.09 27.31 -16.85
CA SER A 752 -13.44 27.50 -17.41
C SER A 752 -13.51 28.66 -18.41
N SER A 753 -14.28 28.50 -19.49
CA SER A 753 -14.62 29.59 -20.43
C SER A 753 -15.39 30.73 -19.76
N ASN A 754 -16.03 30.45 -18.62
CA ASN A 754 -16.71 31.44 -17.78
C ASN A 754 -15.84 31.75 -16.56
N LYS A 755 -15.24 32.95 -16.51
CA LYS A 755 -14.29 33.38 -15.44
C LYS A 755 -14.92 33.48 -14.03
N ARG A 756 -16.17 33.09 -13.83
CA ARG A 756 -16.91 33.17 -12.56
C ARG A 756 -17.40 31.82 -12.04
N GLU A 757 -17.07 30.72 -12.72
CA GLU A 757 -17.52 29.40 -12.28
C GLU A 757 -16.84 28.98 -10.97
N THR A 758 -17.64 28.56 -9.98
CA THR A 758 -17.15 28.12 -8.67
C THR A 758 -17.68 26.74 -8.31
N ILE A 759 -16.91 26.04 -7.48
CA ILE A 759 -17.31 24.80 -6.83
C ILE A 759 -17.49 25.10 -5.35
N ARG A 760 -18.75 25.13 -4.92
CA ARG A 760 -19.15 25.17 -3.51
C ARG A 760 -18.95 23.79 -2.87
N ALA A 761 -17.93 23.66 -2.03
CA ALA A 761 -17.64 22.43 -1.30
C ALA A 761 -18.01 22.59 0.18
N ALA A 762 -18.82 21.65 0.70
CA ALA A 762 -19.07 21.51 2.12
C ALA A 762 -17.95 20.67 2.74
N TYR A 763 -17.39 21.06 3.87
CA TYR A 763 -16.42 20.26 4.61
C TYR A 763 -17.05 19.84 5.94
N LEU A 764 -17.15 18.53 6.17
CA LEU A 764 -17.62 17.99 7.44
C LEU A 764 -16.75 18.53 8.57
N TYR A 765 -17.39 19.18 9.54
CA TYR A 765 -16.72 19.84 10.65
C TYR A 765 -16.86 18.98 11.91
N TYR A 766 -17.48 19.50 12.97
CA TYR A 766 -17.72 18.73 14.19
C TYR A 766 -19.12 18.10 14.21
N TYR A 767 -19.23 16.96 14.88
CA TYR A 767 -20.48 16.29 15.18
C TYR A 767 -20.34 15.49 16.48
N ALA A 768 -21.47 15.14 17.09
CA ALA A 768 -21.51 14.19 18.19
C ALA A 768 -22.88 13.51 18.25
N SER A 769 -22.89 12.31 18.83
CA SER A 769 -24.09 11.51 19.05
C SER A 769 -24.05 10.86 20.43
N ASP A 770 -25.17 10.90 21.14
CA ASP A 770 -25.36 10.15 22.40
C ASP A 770 -25.29 8.63 22.17
N SER A 771 -25.46 8.15 20.92
CA SER A 771 -25.35 6.72 20.57
C SER A 771 -23.93 6.17 20.72
N ALA A 772 -22.93 7.03 20.90
CA ALA A 772 -21.57 6.61 21.24
C ALA A 772 -21.46 6.01 22.65
N PHE A 773 -22.46 6.21 23.50
CA PHE A 773 -22.42 5.80 24.91
C PHE A 773 -23.44 4.69 25.18
N PRO A 774 -23.10 3.66 25.98
CA PRO A 774 -24.05 2.64 26.38
C PRO A 774 -25.17 3.25 27.23
N SER A 775 -26.40 2.76 27.08
CA SER A 775 -27.50 3.14 27.98
C SER A 775 -27.15 2.72 29.40
N SER A 776 -27.50 3.53 30.41
CA SER A 776 -27.19 3.25 31.83
C SER A 776 -27.74 1.91 32.36
N THR A 777 -28.55 1.21 31.56
CA THR A 777 -29.20 -0.06 31.84
C THR A 777 -28.57 -1.28 31.15
N SER A 778 -27.55 -1.14 30.29
CA SER A 778 -26.97 -2.27 29.54
C SER A 778 -25.44 -2.36 29.67
N LYS A 779 -24.96 -3.47 30.26
CA LYS A 779 -23.56 -3.92 30.17
C LYS A 779 -23.34 -4.66 28.85
N ALA A 780 -23.67 -4.04 27.73
CA ALA A 780 -23.55 -4.67 26.42
C ALA A 780 -22.07 -4.69 25.96
N PRO A 781 -21.62 -5.71 25.20
CA PRO A 781 -20.25 -5.81 24.69
C PRO A 781 -19.93 -4.62 23.76
N SER A 782 -18.67 -4.17 23.76
CA SER A 782 -18.16 -2.99 23.03
C SER A 782 -18.59 -2.93 21.55
N ASN A 783 -18.64 -4.08 20.89
CA ASN A 783 -19.03 -4.18 19.48
C ASN A 783 -20.49 -3.75 19.22
N SER A 784 -21.40 -3.92 20.18
CA SER A 784 -22.80 -3.50 20.01
C SER A 784 -22.98 -1.98 20.04
N THR A 785 -22.19 -1.27 20.86
CA THR A 785 -22.21 0.20 20.95
C THR A 785 -21.64 0.83 19.68
N GLN A 786 -20.55 0.27 19.14
CA GLN A 786 -19.98 0.74 17.88
C GLN A 786 -20.94 0.55 16.71
N ASN A 787 -21.63 -0.58 16.62
CA ASN A 787 -22.64 -0.81 15.58
C ASN A 787 -23.83 0.16 15.69
N ALA A 788 -24.26 0.48 16.92
CA ALA A 788 -25.32 1.46 17.15
C ALA A 788 -24.86 2.88 16.74
N LEU A 789 -23.63 3.26 17.10
CA LEU A 789 -23.03 4.52 16.68
C LEU A 789 -22.92 4.59 15.15
N GLN A 790 -22.41 3.54 14.50
CA GLN A 790 -22.28 3.46 13.05
C GLN A 790 -23.64 3.69 12.37
N ALA A 791 -24.68 2.98 12.79
CA ALA A 791 -26.02 3.14 12.24
C ALA A 791 -26.56 4.58 12.44
N ARG A 792 -26.33 5.18 13.62
CA ARG A 792 -26.77 6.56 13.89
C ARG A 792 -26.01 7.58 13.06
N LEU A 793 -24.69 7.47 12.95
CA LEU A 793 -23.86 8.38 12.15
C LEU A 793 -24.19 8.28 10.66
N GLN A 794 -24.48 7.07 10.16
CA GLN A 794 -24.94 6.91 8.77
C GLN A 794 -26.21 7.71 8.50
N LEU A 795 -27.21 7.66 9.39
CA LEU A 795 -28.43 8.46 9.25
C LEU A 795 -28.17 9.97 9.36
N LEU A 796 -27.36 10.37 10.35
CA LEU A 796 -27.04 11.78 10.60
C LEU A 796 -26.30 12.43 9.43
N VAL A 797 -25.27 11.74 8.91
CA VAL A 797 -24.50 12.20 7.75
C VAL A 797 -25.36 12.19 6.49
N HIS A 798 -26.19 11.16 6.30
CA HIS A 798 -27.10 11.11 5.15
C HIS A 798 -28.03 12.33 5.08
N ASP A 799 -28.65 12.69 6.20
CA ASP A 799 -29.49 13.88 6.27
C ASP A 799 -28.68 15.17 6.09
N ALA A 800 -27.45 15.24 6.57
CA ALA A 800 -26.55 16.36 6.30
C ALA A 800 -26.22 16.50 4.80
N LEU A 801 -26.04 15.40 4.07
CA LEU A 801 -25.87 15.43 2.61
C LEU A 801 -27.11 15.97 1.89
N ILE A 802 -28.31 15.59 2.34
CA ILE A 802 -29.58 16.11 1.79
C ILE A 802 -29.68 17.61 2.05
N LEU A 803 -29.34 18.08 3.25
CA LEU A 803 -29.37 19.50 3.61
C LEU A 803 -28.34 20.30 2.82
N ALA A 804 -27.10 19.81 2.72
CA ALA A 804 -26.07 20.47 1.92
C ALA A 804 -26.47 20.56 0.44
N LYS A 805 -27.10 19.52 -0.11
CA LYS A 805 -27.61 19.58 -1.49
C LYS A 805 -28.72 20.63 -1.65
N LYS A 806 -29.59 20.81 -0.66
CA LYS A 806 -30.64 21.86 -0.67
C LYS A 806 -30.08 23.26 -0.57
N ASP A 807 -28.93 23.42 0.07
CA ASP A 807 -28.23 24.70 0.21
C ASP A 807 -27.23 24.95 -0.94
N ASP A 808 -27.42 24.25 -2.07
CA ASP A 808 -26.68 24.39 -3.33
C ASP A 808 -25.17 24.12 -3.21
N PHE A 809 -24.78 23.13 -2.40
CA PHE A 809 -23.43 22.58 -2.41
C PHE A 809 -23.26 21.52 -3.52
N HIS A 810 -22.10 21.52 -4.16
CA HIS A 810 -21.81 20.60 -5.27
C HIS A 810 -21.09 19.32 -4.81
N VAL A 811 -20.27 19.42 -3.77
CA VAL A 811 -19.50 18.30 -3.19
C VAL A 811 -19.46 18.42 -1.67
N PHE A 812 -19.45 17.27 -1.00
CA PHE A 812 -19.30 17.17 0.45
C PHE A 812 -18.01 16.42 0.77
N ASN A 813 -17.10 17.08 1.46
CA ASN A 813 -15.76 16.61 1.78
C ASN A 813 -15.71 16.15 3.23
N ALA A 814 -14.97 15.08 3.48
CA ALA A 814 -14.68 14.60 4.81
C ALA A 814 -13.26 14.05 4.87
N LEU A 815 -12.65 14.08 6.05
CA LEU A 815 -11.37 13.41 6.32
C LEU A 815 -11.64 12.07 7.02
N THR A 816 -10.65 11.20 7.09
CA THR A 816 -10.73 9.93 7.86
C THR A 816 -10.61 10.08 9.38
N LEU A 817 -10.58 11.31 9.89
CA LEU A 817 -10.56 11.63 11.33
C LEU A 817 -11.90 11.36 12.03
N LEU A 818 -11.96 11.58 13.35
CA LEU A 818 -13.12 11.27 14.19
C LEU A 818 -13.58 9.81 14.02
N ASP A 819 -14.89 9.57 13.97
CA ASP A 819 -15.51 8.28 13.65
C ASP A 819 -15.94 8.21 12.17
N ASN A 820 -15.37 9.06 11.30
CA ASN A 820 -15.74 9.11 9.89
C ASN A 820 -15.60 7.76 9.16
N PRO A 821 -14.59 6.92 9.46
CA PRO A 821 -14.49 5.56 8.92
C PRO A 821 -15.78 4.73 9.00
N LEU A 822 -16.68 4.99 9.96
CA LEU A 822 -17.93 4.24 10.15
C LEU A 822 -18.98 4.48 9.06
N PHE A 823 -18.92 5.58 8.31
CA PHE A 823 -19.96 5.94 7.34
C PHE A 823 -19.47 6.32 5.94
N LEU A 824 -18.18 6.62 5.76
CA LEU A 824 -17.66 7.13 4.49
C LEU A 824 -18.01 6.20 3.31
N LYS A 825 -17.77 4.89 3.46
CA LYS A 825 -18.01 3.91 2.40
C LYS A 825 -19.49 3.78 2.07
N GLU A 826 -20.34 3.61 3.09
CA GLU A 826 -21.79 3.41 2.93
C GLU A 826 -22.49 4.65 2.39
N GLN A 827 -22.03 5.84 2.78
CA GLN A 827 -22.53 7.11 2.25
C GLN A 827 -21.93 7.47 0.89
N LYS A 828 -21.15 6.57 0.26
CA LYS A 828 -20.57 6.73 -1.09
C LYS A 828 -19.58 7.88 -1.20
N PHE A 829 -18.83 8.15 -0.14
CA PHE A 829 -17.65 9.01 -0.24
C PHE A 829 -16.55 8.27 -1.00
N GLU A 830 -16.00 8.91 -2.02
CA GLU A 830 -14.90 8.39 -2.82
C GLU A 830 -13.56 8.93 -2.31
N PRO A 831 -12.50 8.12 -2.37
CA PRO A 831 -11.18 8.56 -1.92
C PRO A 831 -10.67 9.70 -2.79
N GLY A 832 -10.27 10.79 -2.14
CA GLY A 832 -9.48 11.86 -2.76
C GLY A 832 -8.01 11.48 -2.91
N ASP A 833 -7.30 12.28 -3.69
CA ASP A 833 -5.84 12.24 -3.86
C ASP A 833 -5.09 12.98 -2.74
N GLY A 834 -5.75 13.95 -2.08
CA GLY A 834 -5.19 14.73 -0.98
C GLY A 834 -5.05 13.96 0.34
N LYS A 835 -3.90 14.15 1.00
CA LYS A 835 -3.67 13.79 2.41
C LYS A 835 -3.55 15.06 3.26
N LEU A 836 -3.88 14.93 4.54
CA LEU A 836 -3.64 15.96 5.55
C LEU A 836 -2.81 15.39 6.68
N HIS A 837 -1.60 15.91 6.85
CA HIS A 837 -0.70 15.52 7.92
C HIS A 837 -0.83 16.48 9.10
N TYR A 838 -0.99 15.93 10.30
CA TYR A 838 -1.09 16.66 11.55
C TYR A 838 0.27 16.72 12.25
N TYR A 839 0.60 17.88 12.81
CA TYR A 839 1.86 18.11 13.49
C TYR A 839 1.64 18.89 14.79
N LEU A 840 2.45 18.55 15.79
CA LEU A 840 2.54 19.33 17.02
C LEU A 840 3.94 19.94 17.14
N PHE A 841 4.00 21.26 17.21
CA PHE A 841 5.23 22.00 17.47
C PHE A 841 5.55 21.97 18.96
N ASN A 842 6.81 21.68 19.30
CA ASN A 842 7.32 21.59 20.66
C ASN A 842 6.54 20.61 21.57
N TRP A 843 6.03 19.53 20.97
CA TRP A 843 5.38 18.44 21.69
C TRP A 843 5.81 17.10 21.10
N ARG A 844 5.97 16.11 21.98
CA ARG A 844 6.31 14.74 21.64
C ARG A 844 5.20 13.83 22.09
N THR A 845 4.65 13.07 21.16
CA THR A 845 3.60 12.07 21.38
C THR A 845 3.84 10.90 20.43
N GLU A 846 3.32 9.73 20.78
CA GLU A 846 3.28 8.59 19.87
C GLU A 846 2.39 8.89 18.66
N SER A 847 2.55 8.12 17.58
CA SER A 847 1.66 8.26 16.44
C SER A 847 0.20 8.07 16.84
N LEU A 848 -0.65 8.92 16.29
CA LEU A 848 -2.08 8.91 16.51
C LEU A 848 -2.77 8.33 15.28
N ASN A 849 -3.76 7.50 15.55
CA ASN A 849 -4.66 6.89 14.58
C ASN A 849 -5.39 7.93 13.70
N GLY A 850 -5.18 7.87 12.39
CA GLY A 850 -5.76 8.80 11.40
C GLY A 850 -6.94 8.24 10.60
N GLY A 851 -7.47 7.07 10.97
CA GLY A 851 -8.56 6.38 10.29
C GLY A 851 -8.19 5.74 8.95
N VAL A 852 -6.90 5.52 8.72
CA VAL A 852 -6.38 4.86 7.53
C VAL A 852 -5.39 3.74 7.84
N ASP A 853 -5.38 2.71 7.00
CA ASP A 853 -4.37 1.65 7.00
C ASP A 853 -3.06 2.07 6.30
N GLU A 854 -2.12 1.13 6.19
CA GLU A 854 -0.82 1.35 5.55
C GLU A 854 -0.91 1.62 4.04
N ARG A 855 -2.05 1.30 3.43
CA ARG A 855 -2.39 1.55 2.02
C ARG A 855 -3.20 2.83 1.83
N ASN A 856 -3.36 3.64 2.87
CA ASN A 856 -4.19 4.84 2.91
C ASN A 856 -5.68 4.59 2.60
N GLN A 857 -6.19 3.39 2.87
CA GLN A 857 -7.62 3.07 2.79
C GLN A 857 -8.29 3.24 4.14
N ILE A 858 -9.61 3.43 4.16
CA ILE A 858 -10.38 3.59 5.41
C ILE A 858 -10.18 2.35 6.29
N ASP A 859 -9.78 2.58 7.55
CA ASP A 859 -9.64 1.53 8.55
C ASP A 859 -10.34 1.94 9.85
N VAL A 860 -11.42 1.23 10.17
CA VAL A 860 -12.23 1.44 11.38
C VAL A 860 -11.46 1.06 12.64
N THR A 861 -10.49 0.14 12.57
CA THR A 861 -9.66 -0.23 13.73
C THR A 861 -8.66 0.86 14.09
N LYS A 862 -8.31 1.71 13.12
CA LYS A 862 -7.42 2.87 13.28
C LYS A 862 -8.17 4.20 13.40
N MET A 863 -9.42 4.20 13.89
CA MET A 863 -10.14 5.43 14.26
C MET A 863 -9.74 5.90 15.68
N GLY A 864 -10.32 7.00 16.15
CA GLY A 864 -10.17 7.43 17.56
C GLY A 864 -8.90 8.22 17.90
N GLY A 865 -7.98 8.45 16.95
CA GLY A 865 -6.75 9.23 17.23
C GLY A 865 -6.96 10.73 17.12
N VAL A 866 -7.37 11.21 15.95
CA VAL A 866 -7.53 12.65 15.67
C VAL A 866 -8.99 13.08 15.81
N GLY A 867 -9.25 13.97 16.75
CA GLY A 867 -10.56 14.60 16.99
C GLY A 867 -10.57 16.12 16.77
N VAL A 868 -9.55 16.69 16.13
CA VAL A 868 -9.51 18.11 15.74
C VAL A 868 -9.68 18.24 14.23
N VAL A 869 -10.60 19.09 13.81
CA VAL A 869 -10.85 19.42 12.40
C VAL A 869 -10.29 20.79 12.08
N MET A 870 -9.34 20.85 11.15
CA MET A 870 -8.68 22.09 10.73
C MET A 870 -9.43 22.76 9.57
N LEU A 871 -9.23 24.08 9.44
CA LEU A 871 -9.93 24.96 8.48
C LEU A 871 -9.15 25.22 7.18
#